data_AF-A0A937N4N7-F1
#
_entry.id   AF-A0A937N4N7-F1
#
_cell.length_a   1.000
_cell.length_b   1.000
_cell.length_c   1.000
_cell.angle_alpha   90.00
_cell.angle_beta   90.00
_cell.angle_gamma   90.00
#
_symmetry.space_group_name_H-M   'P 1'
#
loop_
_entity.id
_entity.type
_entity.pdbx_description
1 polymer ?
#
loop_
_entity_poly.entity_id
_entity_poly.type
_entity_poly.pdbx_seq_one_letter_code
_entity_poly.pdbx_strand_id
1 'polypeptide(L)'
;MAKSLAVAAPGADKHVLRKVIDMRWTSRFLLAGGLALLVCGWLVWPLQFADSQEGEFQGDEAVEALSVRITVDAQGEDLQEPVALDLGLGFPLWLSPVGREEGATAPFGAVPQQNTAEPTIRAGSSATFTFNLVADAPGQDVFRTSPQLLAGVRISDIERIGFASLGTSDWILNGYEIKVNGRVVAAKDDVNVTVKQTQDQARSRMTELAQQIAPLDAEVSALEELVGADLAIDADFESLDELRKRQTVLAAEQRWLDGQVRGIYPWYVESDFRSPGRADSTVKAVTVTLLTKMHAGADTQNDVYFRAGGHKYLLGSRSNPLSGQLGPQEFELDLQAGPLTPADLRDYALGMLAHADPYGDAPDRWHPERVLLEVDGQIVYDSEASRIDRMSLEAVRLIPPAHADEQGTPITNIPTERETFVWEVGRGAGLDLVAGEAIELPAPDDPAFPEAEPGLDPEAELDEGIADADFPPGFDPFPGEGDPDGAGGDLDWGGDDPGLGGGDLDWGGDPGPGLGGGPGPGLGGDLGPWIPPEPEPLPPGEDPPAVGEPFQIENVRITKGWKHGDEFTVEWDVSGDDSQVDRYEVELLSGRPDLDPPFLPEMATTIAQARDRSAVKIVDWQWSGQEYVVPWVTGVDLAGGELHGELGPAKPLFSPVADPAKQLRLSPGFRYLRQVGGWEDGQVSFGGERPADGTAVWTVGEALGHNGYLFADASPGLNIAVRPLEVNLVQLKLEQPRFQGVATFHADFGFLGMPLAASSFDVAVTCGLYRRDNGALAKSYPLQAINVPNLLGNQPTPMKHVSQTINSLDAGPDEYELRIAIIIKGGVEDPTHPPALFGVRLQ
;
A
#
# COMPACT_ATOMS: atom_id res chain seq x y z
N MET A 1 70.02 15.46 21.07
CA MET A 1 71.20 16.13 20.47
C MET A 1 70.95 17.63 20.45
N ALA A 2 71.82 18.38 21.15
CA ALA A 2 72.19 19.82 21.11
C ALA A 2 71.15 20.91 20.72
N LYS A 3 70.74 21.79 21.66
CA LYS A 3 71.21 23.20 21.94
C LYS A 3 70.53 24.26 21.04
N SER A 4 69.84 25.33 21.48
CA SER A 4 69.99 26.40 22.51
C SER A 4 70.30 27.77 21.87
N LEU A 5 69.79 28.86 22.50
CA LEU A 5 70.12 30.32 22.41
C LEU A 5 69.14 31.13 21.52
N ALA A 6 68.31 32.08 21.98
CA ALA A 6 68.31 33.11 23.04
C ALA A 6 69.06 34.42 22.71
N VAL A 7 68.43 35.55 23.12
CA VAL A 7 68.95 36.93 23.36
C VAL A 7 68.91 37.86 22.12
N ALA A 8 68.49 39.15 22.10
CA ALA A 8 68.28 40.22 23.09
C ALA A 8 67.37 41.35 22.52
N ALA A 9 66.70 42.11 23.41
CA ALA A 9 66.35 43.54 23.22
C ALA A 9 67.53 44.41 23.75
N PRO A 10 67.71 45.72 23.44
CA PRO A 10 66.84 46.80 23.99
C PRO A 10 66.84 48.17 23.23
N GLY A 11 66.04 49.15 23.71
CA GLY A 11 66.51 50.56 23.78
C GLY A 11 65.66 51.71 23.19
N ALA A 12 64.81 52.30 24.03
CA ALA A 12 64.66 53.73 24.39
C ALA A 12 64.45 54.90 23.36
N ASP A 13 63.33 55.60 23.61
CA ASP A 13 63.10 57.05 23.78
C ASP A 13 62.99 58.06 22.60
N LYS A 14 61.75 58.56 22.46
CA LYS A 14 61.25 59.96 22.46
C LYS A 14 61.59 60.98 21.35
N HIS A 15 60.47 61.52 20.86
CA HIS A 15 60.17 62.89 20.41
C HIS A 15 60.80 63.39 19.11
N VAL A 16 59.94 63.68 18.11
CA VAL A 16 59.79 65.03 17.50
C VAL A 16 58.67 65.05 16.43
N LEU A 17 57.72 65.99 16.63
CA LEU A 17 56.78 66.66 15.70
C LEU A 17 55.84 65.82 14.78
N ARG A 18 54.52 65.78 14.97
CA ARG A 18 53.46 66.83 14.94
C ARG A 18 53.02 67.23 13.51
N LYS A 19 51.73 67.00 13.24
CA LYS A 19 50.90 67.47 12.11
C LYS A 19 51.25 66.92 10.72
N VAL A 20 50.64 65.81 10.33
CA VAL A 20 49.75 65.63 9.16
C VAL A 20 49.01 64.30 9.40
N ILE A 21 47.78 64.14 8.91
CA ILE A 21 46.95 62.92 8.93
C ILE A 21 46.05 62.79 10.17
N ASP A 22 45.31 63.86 10.47
CA ASP A 22 44.13 63.86 11.35
C ASP A 22 42.82 63.73 10.52
N MET A 23 42.86 62.95 9.43
CA MET A 23 41.74 62.86 8.48
C MET A 23 41.64 61.50 7.80
N ARG A 24 41.96 60.42 8.53
CA ARG A 24 41.81 59.03 8.07
C ARG A 24 41.29 58.04 9.13
N TRP A 25 40.90 58.52 10.31
CA TRP A 25 40.49 57.66 11.43
C TRP A 25 38.98 57.62 11.69
N THR A 26 38.20 58.59 11.22
CA THR A 26 36.73 58.56 11.34
C THR A 26 36.03 57.80 10.22
N SER A 27 36.68 57.61 9.06
CA SER A 27 36.11 56.86 7.93
C SER A 27 36.32 55.34 8.04
N ARG A 28 37.25 54.86 8.87
CA ARG A 28 37.48 53.41 9.05
C ARG A 28 36.59 52.76 10.11
N PHE A 29 36.13 53.51 11.11
CA PHE A 29 35.17 52.99 12.10
C PHE A 29 33.73 52.95 11.60
N LEU A 30 33.33 53.89 10.73
CA LEU A 30 32.00 53.85 10.09
C LEU A 30 31.88 52.77 9.00
N LEU A 31 32.97 52.46 8.29
CA LEU A 31 32.98 51.36 7.32
C LEU A 31 33.09 49.98 7.99
N ALA A 32 33.82 49.84 9.11
CA ALA A 32 33.89 48.56 9.83
C ALA A 32 32.59 48.24 10.60
N GLY A 33 31.91 49.25 11.17
CA GLY A 33 30.61 49.08 11.81
C GLY A 33 29.48 48.80 10.81
N GLY A 34 29.50 49.46 9.64
CA GLY A 34 28.54 49.22 8.56
C GLY A 34 28.72 47.85 7.91
N LEU A 35 29.96 47.38 7.72
CA LEU A 35 30.23 46.06 7.15
C LEU A 35 29.91 44.92 8.15
N ALA A 36 30.13 45.12 9.45
CA ALA A 36 29.73 44.14 10.46
C ALA A 36 28.19 44.03 10.59
N LEU A 37 27.45 45.13 10.47
CA LEU A 37 25.98 45.10 10.43
C LEU A 37 25.44 44.57 9.09
N LEU A 38 26.12 44.78 7.97
CA LEU A 38 25.77 44.18 6.67
C LEU A 38 26.09 42.68 6.62
N VAL A 39 27.18 42.23 7.24
CA VAL A 39 27.57 40.80 7.30
C VAL A 39 26.74 40.04 8.33
N CYS A 40 26.42 40.64 9.49
CA CYS A 40 25.44 40.05 10.42
C CYS A 40 24.02 40.12 9.85
N GLY A 41 23.67 41.14 9.08
CA GLY A 41 22.40 41.19 8.34
C GLY A 41 22.32 40.11 7.27
N TRP A 42 23.38 39.87 6.49
CA TRP A 42 23.42 38.86 5.42
C TRP A 42 23.54 37.41 5.91
N LEU A 43 24.15 37.17 7.08
CA LEU A 43 24.24 35.81 7.65
C LEU A 43 22.98 35.41 8.43
N VAL A 44 22.10 36.38 8.77
CA VAL A 44 20.79 36.11 9.39
C VAL A 44 19.65 36.18 8.35
N TRP A 45 19.92 36.66 7.12
CA TRP A 45 18.88 36.86 6.10
C TRP A 45 18.39 35.65 5.28
N PRO A 46 18.93 34.41 5.33
CA PRO A 46 18.25 33.32 4.64
C PRO A 46 17.07 32.71 5.43
N LEU A 47 16.71 33.23 6.61
CA LEU A 47 15.69 32.61 7.48
C LEU A 47 14.37 33.38 7.64
N GLN A 48 14.12 34.48 6.93
CA GLN A 48 12.83 35.16 7.02
C GLN A 48 12.30 35.63 5.66
N PHE A 49 11.09 35.13 5.37
CA PHE A 49 10.22 35.39 4.22
C PHE A 49 10.65 34.73 2.90
N ALA A 50 10.55 33.39 2.87
CA ALA A 50 9.94 32.78 1.69
C ALA A 50 8.54 33.40 1.57
N ASP A 51 8.27 34.14 0.49
CA ASP A 51 6.91 34.48 0.09
C ASP A 51 6.10 33.18 0.16
N SER A 52 5.02 33.19 0.95
CA SER A 52 4.07 32.10 1.07
C SER A 52 3.43 31.89 -0.31
N GLN A 53 4.08 31.10 -1.17
CA GLN A 53 3.42 30.60 -2.35
C GLN A 53 2.40 29.58 -1.85
N GLU A 54 1.12 29.89 -2.01
CA GLU A 54 0.08 28.88 -2.16
C GLU A 54 0.51 28.01 -3.34
N GLY A 55 1.23 26.93 -3.03
CA GLY A 55 1.72 26.00 -4.02
C GLY A 55 0.63 24.98 -4.30
N GLU A 56 0.33 24.75 -5.57
CA GLU A 56 -0.46 23.60 -5.99
C GLU A 56 0.32 22.34 -5.56
N PHE A 57 -0.32 21.50 -4.72
CA PHE A 57 0.27 20.24 -4.28
C PHE A 57 -0.14 19.11 -5.24
N GLN A 58 0.80 18.22 -5.52
CA GLN A 58 0.48 16.94 -6.15
C GLN A 58 0.17 15.94 -5.04
N GLY A 59 -0.93 15.18 -5.18
CA GLY A 59 -1.36 14.25 -4.12
C GLY A 59 -0.29 13.21 -3.79
N ASP A 60 0.47 12.75 -4.77
CA ASP A 60 1.53 11.74 -4.61
C ASP A 60 2.84 12.27 -4.02
N GLU A 61 2.94 13.56 -3.75
CA GLU A 61 4.12 14.16 -3.15
C GLU A 61 4.34 13.64 -1.72
N ALA A 62 5.58 13.20 -1.42
CA ALA A 62 5.96 12.74 -0.09
C ALA A 62 6.05 13.88 0.93
N VAL A 63 5.67 13.59 2.18
CA VAL A 63 5.83 14.51 3.32
C VAL A 63 7.24 14.34 3.91
N GLU A 64 8.14 15.26 3.58
CA GLU A 64 9.52 15.25 4.10
C GLU A 64 9.65 16.08 5.37
N ALA A 65 8.89 17.17 5.48
CA ALA A 65 8.85 18.02 6.66
C ALA A 65 7.45 18.58 6.86
N LEU A 66 6.98 18.56 8.11
CA LEU A 66 5.70 19.11 8.53
C LEU A 66 5.94 20.12 9.65
N SER A 67 5.42 21.35 9.47
CA SER A 67 5.51 22.40 10.47
C SER A 67 4.12 22.88 10.85
N VAL A 68 3.81 22.87 12.14
CA VAL A 68 2.53 23.31 12.70
C VAL A 68 2.79 24.53 13.56
N ARG A 69 2.10 25.64 13.27
CA ARG A 69 2.02 26.78 14.18
C ARG A 69 0.62 26.84 14.77
N ILE A 70 0.52 26.94 16.08
CA ILE A 70 -0.75 27.18 16.78
C ILE A 70 -0.73 28.54 17.46
N THR A 71 -1.87 29.21 17.51
CA THR A 71 -2.05 30.51 18.16
C THR A 71 -3.12 30.41 19.22
N VAL A 72 -2.78 30.77 20.46
CA VAL A 72 -3.70 30.80 21.60
C VAL A 72 -4.25 32.21 21.73
N ASP A 73 -5.58 32.35 21.86
CA ASP A 73 -6.23 33.66 21.97
C ASP A 73 -5.82 34.40 23.26
N ALA A 74 -5.85 35.74 23.26
CA ALA A 74 -5.48 36.53 24.42
C ALA A 74 -6.61 36.65 25.48
N GLN A 75 -7.84 36.25 25.14
CA GLN A 75 -9.00 36.28 26.02
C GLN A 75 -9.21 34.95 26.77
N GLY A 76 -8.50 33.89 26.37
CA GLY A 76 -8.50 32.58 27.03
C GLY A 76 -7.42 32.44 28.12
N GLU A 77 -7.32 31.23 28.67
CA GLU A 77 -6.22 30.84 29.56
C GLU A 77 -4.95 30.45 28.77
N ASP A 78 -3.81 30.36 29.48
CA ASP A 78 -2.59 29.78 28.93
C ASP A 78 -2.82 28.31 28.57
N LEU A 79 -2.27 27.85 27.44
CA LEU A 79 -2.29 26.44 27.08
C LEU A 79 -1.23 25.69 27.89
N GLN A 80 -1.69 24.84 28.81
CA GLN A 80 -0.88 24.08 29.79
C GLN A 80 -1.21 22.57 29.82
N GLU A 81 -1.82 22.04 28.75
CA GLU A 81 -2.15 20.62 28.62
C GLU A 81 -1.59 20.01 27.33
N PRO A 82 -1.39 18.68 27.26
CA PRO A 82 -0.95 18.03 26.03
C PRO A 82 -1.96 18.23 24.90
N VAL A 83 -1.46 18.58 23.72
CA VAL A 83 -2.26 18.74 22.50
C VAL A 83 -1.67 17.86 21.40
N ALA A 84 -2.54 17.19 20.65
CA ALA A 84 -2.20 16.45 19.44
C ALA A 84 -2.87 17.10 18.22
N LEU A 85 -2.14 17.15 17.11
CA LEU A 85 -2.68 17.37 15.78
C LEU A 85 -3.03 16.01 15.17
N ASP A 86 -4.28 15.83 14.77
CA ASP A 86 -4.78 14.68 14.04
C ASP A 86 -4.89 15.01 12.55
N LEU A 87 -4.21 14.24 11.71
CA LEU A 87 -4.22 14.37 10.26
C LEU A 87 -4.99 13.25 9.54
N GLY A 88 -5.63 12.35 10.28
CA GLY A 88 -6.26 11.14 9.72
C GLY A 88 -5.26 10.04 9.33
N LEU A 89 -4.04 10.06 9.90
CA LEU A 89 -2.97 9.13 9.53
C LEU A 89 -2.97 7.83 10.38
N GLY A 90 -3.94 7.67 11.28
CA GLY A 90 -3.93 6.58 12.28
C GLY A 90 -3.00 6.82 13.48
N PHE A 91 -2.15 7.86 13.43
CA PHE A 91 -1.30 8.29 14.54
C PHE A 91 -1.34 9.82 14.73
N PRO A 92 -1.23 10.33 15.96
CA PRO A 92 -1.23 11.76 16.23
C PRO A 92 0.16 12.40 16.09
N LEU A 93 0.18 13.71 15.85
CA LEU A 93 1.38 14.55 15.94
C LEU A 93 1.31 15.35 17.26
N TRP A 94 2.08 14.95 18.26
CA TRP A 94 2.08 15.59 19.57
C TRP A 94 2.76 16.96 19.53
N LEU A 95 2.07 18.01 19.98
CA LEU A 95 2.62 19.38 20.07
C LEU A 95 3.48 19.54 21.35
N SER A 96 4.47 18.64 21.49
CA SER A 96 5.39 18.54 22.62
C SER A 96 6.37 19.72 22.66
N PRO A 97 6.77 20.24 23.84
CA PRO A 97 6.56 19.70 25.20
C PRO A 97 5.35 20.28 25.94
N VAL A 98 4.40 20.89 25.25
CA VAL A 98 3.31 21.65 25.88
C VAL A 98 2.47 20.75 26.79
N GLY A 99 2.26 21.22 28.03
CA GLY A 99 1.46 20.56 29.06
C GLY A 99 2.00 19.23 29.57
N ARG A 100 3.25 18.88 29.23
CA ARG A 100 3.93 17.68 29.75
C ARG A 100 4.94 18.07 30.82
N GLU A 101 5.13 17.16 31.77
CA GLU A 101 6.22 17.28 32.74
C GLU A 101 7.58 17.18 32.03
N GLU A 102 8.61 17.80 32.60
CA GLU A 102 9.96 17.74 32.04
C GLU A 102 10.46 16.29 32.03
N GLY A 103 10.83 15.80 30.84
CA GLY A 103 11.28 14.42 30.65
C GLY A 103 10.16 13.40 30.46
N ALA A 104 8.89 13.78 30.58
CA ALA A 104 7.78 12.88 30.24
C ALA A 104 7.74 12.64 28.74
N THR A 105 7.68 11.38 28.33
CA THR A 105 7.57 11.01 26.93
C THR A 105 6.15 11.17 26.41
N ALA A 106 6.07 11.41 25.10
CA ALA A 106 4.80 11.28 24.41
C ALA A 106 4.43 9.78 24.32
N PRO A 107 3.13 9.44 24.39
CA PRO A 107 2.68 8.11 23.99
C PRO A 107 2.86 7.95 22.47
N PHE A 108 2.42 6.82 21.93
CA PHE A 108 2.43 6.55 20.49
C PHE A 108 2.01 7.77 19.65
N GLY A 109 2.87 8.13 18.69
CA GLY A 109 2.71 9.30 17.83
C GLY A 109 4.02 9.99 17.50
N ALA A 110 3.93 10.93 16.56
CA ALA A 110 5.05 11.72 16.11
C ALA A 110 5.39 12.82 17.11
N VAL A 111 6.68 13.04 17.37
CA VAL A 111 7.21 14.05 18.29
C VAL A 111 8.07 15.05 17.51
N PRO A 112 7.89 16.37 17.68
CA PRO A 112 8.61 17.35 16.89
C PRO A 112 10.08 17.35 17.26
N GLN A 113 10.99 17.33 16.27
CA GLN A 113 12.42 17.50 16.56
C GLN A 113 12.74 18.93 16.99
N GLN A 114 11.96 19.91 16.53
CA GLN A 114 12.17 21.33 16.84
C GLN A 114 10.85 22.00 17.22
N ASN A 115 10.90 22.91 18.19
CA ASN A 115 9.80 23.82 18.46
C ASN A 115 10.27 25.12 19.10
N THR A 116 9.35 26.08 19.14
CA THR A 116 9.52 27.36 19.84
C THR A 116 8.77 27.42 21.16
N ALA A 117 8.16 26.31 21.59
CA ALA A 117 7.31 26.25 22.77
C ALA A 117 8.14 25.96 24.03
N GLU A 118 7.75 26.58 25.14
CA GLU A 118 8.06 26.07 26.48
C GLU A 118 6.99 25.02 26.87
N PRO A 119 7.02 24.43 28.08
CA PRO A 119 5.93 23.56 28.55
C PRO A 119 4.54 24.25 28.61
N THR A 120 4.48 25.57 28.38
CA THR A 120 3.27 26.37 28.36
C THR A 120 3.31 27.36 27.20
N ILE A 121 2.18 27.56 26.52
CA ILE A 121 2.00 28.64 25.55
C ILE A 121 1.09 29.68 26.16
N ARG A 122 1.61 30.90 26.35
CA ARG A 122 0.85 32.00 26.95
C ARG A 122 -0.31 32.42 26.08
N ALA A 123 -1.43 32.80 26.70
CA ALA A 123 -2.54 33.45 26.03
C ALA A 123 -2.06 34.64 25.18
N GLY A 124 -2.58 34.76 23.96
CA GLY A 124 -2.18 35.76 22.97
C GLY A 124 -0.83 35.51 22.28
N SER A 125 -0.23 34.33 22.47
CA SER A 125 1.03 33.93 21.84
C SER A 125 0.83 32.79 20.85
N SER A 126 1.86 32.51 20.05
CA SER A 126 1.89 31.35 19.15
C SER A 126 3.17 30.55 19.33
N ALA A 127 3.11 29.26 19.07
CA ALA A 127 4.30 28.40 19.00
C ALA A 127 4.29 27.58 17.72
N THR A 128 5.48 27.18 17.27
CA THR A 128 5.68 26.35 16.09
C THR A 128 6.38 25.06 16.47
N PHE A 129 5.95 23.96 15.85
CA PHE A 129 6.44 22.60 16.02
C PHE A 129 6.82 22.04 14.65
N THR A 130 7.98 21.41 14.53
CA THR A 130 8.48 20.90 13.26
C THR A 130 8.85 19.43 13.40
N PHE A 131 8.25 18.63 12.51
CA PHE A 131 8.41 17.20 12.36
C PHE A 131 9.11 16.95 11.03
N ASN A 132 10.21 16.20 11.03
CA ASN A 132 11.02 15.96 9.84
C ASN A 132 11.18 14.46 9.65
N LEU A 133 11.06 14.02 8.39
CA LEU A 133 11.38 12.67 7.96
C LEU A 133 12.89 12.41 8.05
N VAL A 134 13.69 13.41 7.64
CA VAL A 134 15.16 13.35 7.69
C VAL A 134 15.64 14.44 8.63
N ALA A 135 16.15 14.05 9.80
CA ALA A 135 16.71 14.97 10.78
C ALA A 135 18.15 14.59 11.14
N ASP A 136 19.08 15.54 10.95
CA ASP A 136 20.50 15.37 11.30
C ASP A 136 20.71 15.19 12.82
N ALA A 137 19.79 15.68 13.64
CA ALA A 137 19.80 15.54 15.09
C ALA A 137 18.40 15.20 15.62
N PRO A 138 18.29 14.38 16.69
CA PRO A 138 17.00 13.97 17.24
C PRO A 138 16.20 15.15 17.82
N GLY A 139 16.87 16.18 18.32
CA GLY A 139 16.20 17.32 18.94
C GLY A 139 15.40 16.86 20.16
N GLN A 140 14.09 17.12 20.18
CA GLN A 140 13.19 16.59 21.21
C GLN A 140 12.64 15.18 20.92
N ASP A 141 12.78 14.69 19.69
CA ASP A 141 12.42 13.33 19.30
C ASP A 141 13.62 12.38 19.57
N VAL A 142 13.91 12.16 20.85
CA VAL A 142 15.08 11.38 21.27
C VAL A 142 15.03 9.92 20.82
N PHE A 143 13.83 9.38 20.60
CA PHE A 143 13.59 8.02 20.13
C PHE A 143 13.38 7.91 18.61
N ARG A 144 13.47 9.04 17.89
CA ARG A 144 13.32 9.11 16.42
C ARG A 144 11.99 8.52 15.94
N THR A 145 10.90 8.79 16.66
CA THR A 145 9.56 8.29 16.30
C THR A 145 9.03 8.97 15.04
N SER A 146 9.28 10.26 14.87
CA SER A 146 8.75 11.03 13.73
C SER A 146 9.31 10.60 12.37
N PRO A 147 10.62 10.40 12.19
CA PRO A 147 11.16 9.85 10.95
C PRO A 147 10.48 8.55 10.52
N GLN A 148 10.23 7.65 11.47
CA GLN A 148 9.61 6.36 11.16
C GLN A 148 8.11 6.48 10.89
N LEU A 149 7.38 7.31 11.65
CA LEU A 149 5.95 7.50 11.45
C LEU A 149 5.62 8.33 10.20
N LEU A 150 6.47 9.28 9.82
CA LEU A 150 6.30 10.05 8.57
C LEU A 150 6.78 9.30 7.33
N ALA A 151 7.53 8.22 7.48
CA ALA A 151 8.00 7.43 6.33
C ALA A 151 6.82 6.89 5.51
N GLY A 152 6.86 7.17 4.21
CA GLY A 152 5.82 6.76 3.25
C GLY A 152 4.57 7.64 3.23
N VAL A 153 4.45 8.64 4.11
CA VAL A 153 3.30 9.56 4.12
C VAL A 153 3.38 10.50 2.92
N ARG A 154 2.27 10.65 2.22
CA ARG A 154 2.06 11.57 1.10
C ARG A 154 1.06 12.65 1.46
N ILE A 155 0.99 13.70 0.65
CA ILE A 155 0.03 14.78 0.85
C ILE A 155 -1.41 14.28 0.67
N SER A 156 -1.65 13.36 -0.26
CA SER A 156 -2.93 12.66 -0.42
C SER A 156 -3.36 11.92 0.84
N ASP A 157 -2.42 11.59 1.74
CA ASP A 157 -2.70 10.78 2.91
C ASP A 157 -3.28 11.61 4.06
N ILE A 158 -3.14 12.94 4.00
CA ILE A 158 -3.69 13.87 4.99
C ILE A 158 -5.19 14.03 4.75
N GLU A 159 -6.02 13.34 5.54
CA GLU A 159 -7.47 13.36 5.34
C GLU A 159 -8.17 14.54 5.99
N ARG A 160 -7.65 14.98 7.14
CA ARG A 160 -8.27 16.02 7.95
C ARG A 160 -7.24 16.87 8.67
N ILE A 161 -7.75 17.93 9.30
CA ILE A 161 -7.00 18.73 10.26
C ILE A 161 -7.84 18.79 11.53
N GLY A 162 -7.37 18.12 12.57
CA GLY A 162 -8.04 18.11 13.86
C GLY A 162 -7.10 18.40 15.03
N PHE A 163 -7.64 18.95 16.13
CA PHE A 163 -6.90 19.13 17.37
C PHE A 163 -7.57 18.35 18.50
N ALA A 164 -6.77 17.55 19.20
CA ALA A 164 -7.20 16.73 20.32
C ALA A 164 -6.45 17.15 21.61
N SER A 165 -7.19 17.26 22.71
CA SER A 165 -6.67 17.47 24.07
C SER A 165 -7.79 17.20 25.09
N LEU A 166 -7.43 17.07 26.38
CA LEU A 166 -8.37 16.76 27.46
C LEU A 166 -9.31 17.94 27.82
N GLY A 167 -8.98 19.17 27.43
CA GLY A 167 -9.78 20.36 27.76
C GLY A 167 -9.86 20.67 29.25
N THR A 168 -8.76 20.47 29.96
CA THR A 168 -8.62 20.72 31.41
C THR A 168 -8.62 22.21 31.77
N SER A 169 -8.29 23.08 30.81
CA SER A 169 -8.23 24.55 30.97
C SER A 169 -9.06 25.27 29.91
N ASP A 170 -9.44 26.51 30.20
CA ASP A 170 -10.30 27.37 29.36
C ASP A 170 -9.50 28.12 28.27
N TRP A 171 -8.47 27.47 27.70
CA TRP A 171 -7.71 28.05 26.60
C TRP A 171 -8.51 27.99 25.29
N ILE A 172 -8.19 28.91 24.38
CA ILE A 172 -8.92 29.11 23.13
C ILE A 172 -7.95 28.94 21.96
N LEU A 173 -8.27 28.04 21.03
CA LEU A 173 -7.57 27.95 19.75
C LEU A 173 -8.02 29.13 18.89
N ASN A 174 -7.16 30.14 18.75
CA ASN A 174 -7.43 31.29 17.89
C ASN A 174 -7.15 30.95 16.42
N GLY A 175 -6.07 30.24 16.14
CA GLY A 175 -5.71 29.89 14.77
C GLY A 175 -4.55 28.92 14.66
N TYR A 176 -4.33 28.41 13.45
CA TYR A 176 -3.25 27.50 13.11
C TYR A 176 -2.71 27.75 11.70
N GLU A 177 -1.48 27.31 11.44
CA GLU A 177 -0.86 27.23 10.12
C GLU A 177 -0.10 25.91 10.02
N ILE A 178 -0.42 25.10 9.01
CA ILE A 178 0.25 23.83 8.70
C ILE A 178 0.99 23.98 7.39
N LYS A 179 2.29 23.67 7.43
CA LYS A 179 3.16 23.66 6.26
C LYS A 179 3.70 22.25 6.02
N VAL A 180 3.66 21.80 4.78
CA VAL A 180 4.33 20.59 4.30
C VAL A 180 5.41 21.00 3.32
N ASN A 181 6.63 20.51 3.53
CA ASN A 181 7.80 20.81 2.69
C ASN A 181 8.01 22.33 2.51
N GLY A 182 7.72 23.10 3.57
CA GLY A 182 7.83 24.56 3.60
C GLY A 182 6.67 25.34 2.95
N ARG A 183 5.68 24.66 2.34
CA ARG A 183 4.51 25.28 1.71
C ARG A 183 3.28 25.15 2.59
N VAL A 184 2.44 26.19 2.63
CA VAL A 184 1.20 26.20 3.42
C VAL A 184 0.20 25.23 2.81
N VAL A 185 -0.19 24.21 3.56
CA VAL A 185 -1.28 23.28 3.21
C VAL A 185 -2.61 23.82 3.72
N ALA A 186 -2.62 24.36 4.93
CA ALA A 186 -3.81 24.96 5.53
C ALA A 186 -3.41 26.03 6.54
N ALA A 187 -4.18 27.12 6.61
CA ALA A 187 -4.01 28.14 7.62
C ALA A 187 -5.37 28.79 7.93
N LYS A 188 -5.62 29.06 9.21
CA LYS A 188 -6.83 29.70 9.68
C LYS A 188 -6.51 30.54 10.90
N ASP A 189 -6.79 31.84 10.85
CA ASP A 189 -6.40 32.80 11.89
C ASP A 189 -7.55 33.16 12.85
N ASP A 190 -8.75 32.59 12.65
CA ASP A 190 -9.99 32.97 13.31
C ASP A 190 -10.86 31.78 13.76
N VAL A 191 -10.24 30.67 14.15
CA VAL A 191 -10.93 29.47 14.68
C VAL A 191 -11.82 29.80 15.88
N ASN A 192 -11.29 30.49 16.89
CA ASN A 192 -11.99 30.96 18.08
C ASN A 192 -12.82 29.89 18.82
N VAL A 193 -12.26 28.71 19.06
CA VAL A 193 -12.94 27.61 19.77
C VAL A 193 -12.33 27.41 21.16
N THR A 194 -13.18 27.42 22.18
CA THR A 194 -12.81 27.14 23.59
C THR A 194 -12.87 25.64 23.85
N VAL A 195 -11.74 25.02 24.18
CA VAL A 195 -11.64 23.56 24.28
C VAL A 195 -12.55 22.98 25.36
N LYS A 196 -12.50 23.54 26.57
CA LYS A 196 -13.31 23.06 27.70
C LYS A 196 -14.81 23.11 27.40
N GLN A 197 -15.27 24.17 26.74
CA GLN A 197 -16.67 24.29 26.34
C GLN A 197 -17.06 23.17 25.37
N THR A 198 -16.22 22.88 24.37
CA THR A 198 -16.47 21.79 23.41
C THR A 198 -16.45 20.42 24.10
N GLN A 199 -15.55 20.21 25.06
CA GLN A 199 -15.51 18.97 25.85
C GLN A 199 -16.72 18.81 26.77
N ASP A 200 -17.19 19.89 27.41
CA ASP A 200 -18.40 19.86 28.22
C ASP A 200 -19.66 19.63 27.38
N GLN A 201 -19.69 20.13 26.14
CA GLN A 201 -20.73 19.82 25.17
C GLN A 201 -20.69 18.34 24.77
N ALA A 202 -19.51 17.76 24.53
CA ALA A 202 -19.35 16.35 24.21
C ALA A 202 -19.85 15.44 25.35
N ARG A 203 -19.46 15.72 26.60
CA ARG A 203 -19.96 14.98 27.78
C ARG A 203 -21.48 15.08 27.94
N SER A 204 -22.04 16.26 27.68
CA SER A 204 -23.48 16.47 27.71
C SER A 204 -24.18 15.64 26.62
N ARG A 205 -23.63 15.65 25.40
CA ARG A 205 -24.15 14.88 24.26
C ARG A 205 -24.05 13.38 24.48
N MET A 206 -22.97 12.87 25.07
CA MET A 206 -22.86 11.46 25.46
C MET A 206 -23.97 11.04 26.42
N THR A 207 -24.33 11.92 27.37
CA THR A 207 -25.44 11.65 28.30
C THR A 207 -26.78 11.58 27.56
N GLU A 208 -26.99 12.42 26.55
CA GLU A 208 -28.18 12.38 25.70
C GLU A 208 -28.21 11.13 24.80
N LEU A 209 -27.07 10.72 24.25
CA LEU A 209 -26.95 9.50 23.44
C LEU A 209 -27.24 8.27 24.28
N ALA A 210 -26.71 8.18 25.50
CA ALA A 210 -27.01 7.08 26.42
C ALA A 210 -28.52 6.95 26.71
N GLN A 211 -29.25 8.08 26.79
CA GLN A 211 -30.71 8.07 26.94
C GLN A 211 -31.47 7.62 25.68
N GLN A 212 -30.85 7.75 24.50
CA GLN A 212 -31.42 7.32 23.22
C GLN A 212 -31.07 5.86 22.89
N ILE A 213 -29.86 5.41 23.23
CA ILE A 213 -29.35 4.07 22.95
C ILE A 213 -30.00 3.04 23.88
N ALA A 214 -30.10 3.31 25.18
CA ALA A 214 -30.68 2.36 26.14
C ALA A 214 -32.10 1.83 25.77
N PRO A 215 -33.07 2.65 25.33
CA PRO A 215 -34.35 2.12 24.87
C PRO A 215 -34.27 1.38 23.53
N LEU A 216 -33.35 1.76 22.63
CA LEU A 216 -33.13 1.04 21.37
C LEU A 216 -32.53 -0.34 21.63
N ASP A 217 -31.54 -0.45 22.52
CA ASP A 217 -30.94 -1.73 22.92
C ASP A 217 -32.01 -2.68 23.45
N ALA A 218 -32.90 -2.19 24.32
CA ALA A 218 -34.00 -2.98 24.87
C ALA A 218 -34.99 -3.45 23.79
N GLU A 219 -35.25 -2.64 22.76
CA GLU A 219 -36.14 -2.99 21.65
C GLU A 219 -35.49 -3.99 20.68
N VAL A 220 -34.21 -3.79 20.36
CA VAL A 220 -33.40 -4.71 19.56
C VAL A 220 -33.33 -6.08 20.24
N SER A 221 -32.98 -6.15 21.53
CA SER A 221 -32.93 -7.41 22.26
C SER A 221 -34.29 -8.11 22.30
N ALA A 222 -35.40 -7.37 22.47
CA ALA A 222 -36.74 -7.96 22.47
C ALA A 222 -37.12 -8.54 21.09
N LEU A 223 -36.74 -7.88 20.00
CA LEU A 223 -36.95 -8.38 18.64
C LEU A 223 -36.05 -9.57 18.32
N GLU A 224 -34.79 -9.56 18.76
CA GLU A 224 -33.88 -10.70 18.65
C GLU A 224 -34.40 -11.94 19.39
N GLU A 225 -34.99 -11.76 20.58
CA GLU A 225 -35.68 -12.84 21.30
C GLU A 225 -36.86 -13.42 20.50
N LEU A 226 -37.66 -12.57 19.83
CA LEU A 226 -38.76 -13.02 18.99
C LEU A 226 -38.27 -13.79 17.75
N VAL A 227 -37.21 -13.31 17.12
CA VAL A 227 -36.56 -13.96 15.97
C VAL A 227 -35.97 -15.31 16.41
N GLY A 228 -35.23 -15.34 17.51
CA GLY A 228 -34.65 -16.57 18.06
C GLY A 228 -35.68 -17.60 18.52
N ALA A 229 -36.88 -17.16 18.92
CA ALA A 229 -38.00 -18.02 19.28
C ALA A 229 -38.84 -18.52 18.08
N ASP A 230 -38.51 -18.11 16.83
CA ASP A 230 -39.29 -18.39 15.62
C ASP A 230 -40.75 -17.88 15.73
N LEU A 231 -40.93 -16.74 16.42
CA LEU A 231 -42.23 -16.08 16.62
C LEU A 231 -42.35 -14.76 15.84
N ALA A 232 -41.26 -14.30 15.24
CA ALA A 232 -41.20 -13.05 14.47
C ALA A 232 -41.99 -13.15 13.15
N ILE A 233 -42.64 -12.06 12.78
CA ILE A 233 -43.23 -11.86 11.44
C ILE A 233 -42.31 -11.01 10.57
N ASP A 234 -42.53 -10.95 9.25
CA ASP A 234 -41.71 -10.17 8.31
C ASP A 234 -41.49 -8.71 8.75
N ALA A 235 -42.52 -8.07 9.33
CA ALA A 235 -42.43 -6.71 9.85
C ALA A 235 -41.48 -6.56 11.06
N ASP A 236 -41.32 -7.62 11.85
CA ASP A 236 -40.38 -7.64 12.98
C ASP A 236 -38.93 -7.71 12.48
N PHE A 237 -38.67 -8.43 11.38
CA PHE A 237 -37.37 -8.48 10.73
C PHE A 237 -36.98 -7.12 10.12
N GLU A 238 -37.91 -6.46 9.42
CA GLU A 238 -37.69 -5.11 8.89
C GLU A 238 -37.41 -4.10 10.02
N SER A 239 -38.20 -4.18 11.10
CA SER A 239 -38.02 -3.30 12.27
C SER A 239 -36.67 -3.55 12.96
N LEU A 240 -36.26 -4.81 13.12
CA LEU A 240 -34.98 -5.18 13.71
C LEU A 240 -33.81 -4.62 12.89
N ASP A 241 -33.87 -4.71 11.55
CA ASP A 241 -32.85 -4.16 10.67
C ASP A 241 -32.78 -2.62 10.76
N GLU A 242 -33.92 -1.93 10.76
CA GLU A 242 -33.98 -0.47 10.93
C GLU A 242 -33.39 -0.03 12.28
N LEU A 243 -33.77 -0.70 13.36
CA LEU A 243 -33.30 -0.39 14.71
C LEU A 243 -31.80 -0.65 14.86
N ARG A 244 -31.28 -1.76 14.30
CA ARG A 244 -29.84 -2.04 14.29
C ARG A 244 -29.06 -0.97 13.52
N LYS A 245 -29.53 -0.57 12.33
CA LYS A 245 -28.91 0.55 11.57
C LYS A 245 -28.86 1.82 12.39
N ARG A 246 -29.95 2.17 13.06
CA ARG A 246 -30.01 3.37 13.92
C ARG A 246 -29.09 3.25 15.13
N GLN A 247 -29.06 2.10 15.78
CA GLN A 247 -28.19 1.80 16.91
C GLN A 247 -26.71 1.94 16.51
N THR A 248 -26.31 1.39 15.37
CA THR A 248 -24.94 1.50 14.84
C THR A 248 -24.51 2.96 14.65
N VAL A 249 -25.37 3.81 14.09
CA VAL A 249 -25.07 5.24 13.90
C VAL A 249 -24.88 5.95 15.25
N LEU A 250 -25.77 5.71 16.21
CA LEU A 250 -25.68 6.34 17.53
C LEU A 250 -24.49 5.82 18.35
N ALA A 251 -24.19 4.52 18.26
CA ALA A 251 -23.04 3.91 18.89
C ALA A 251 -21.72 4.43 18.30
N ALA A 252 -21.66 4.68 16.99
CA ALA A 252 -20.52 5.33 16.34
C ALA A 252 -20.32 6.77 16.84
N GLU A 253 -21.40 7.57 16.94
CA GLU A 253 -21.34 8.93 17.52
C GLU A 253 -20.89 8.89 18.99
N GLN A 254 -21.39 7.93 19.78
CA GLN A 254 -21.01 7.77 21.18
C GLN A 254 -19.53 7.42 21.31
N ARG A 255 -19.02 6.47 20.51
CA ARG A 255 -17.60 6.10 20.49
C ARG A 255 -16.71 7.29 20.11
N TRP A 256 -17.11 8.06 19.10
CA TRP A 256 -16.40 9.29 18.73
C TRP A 256 -16.35 10.31 19.87
N LEU A 257 -17.47 10.56 20.54
CA LEU A 257 -17.51 11.52 21.64
C LEU A 257 -16.73 11.03 22.87
N ASP A 258 -16.77 9.73 23.17
CA ASP A 258 -15.96 9.14 24.25
C ASP A 258 -14.47 9.34 23.98
N GLY A 259 -14.01 8.97 22.79
CA GLY A 259 -12.61 9.20 22.40
C GLY A 259 -12.25 10.69 22.37
N GLN A 260 -13.18 11.58 21.97
CA GLN A 260 -12.96 13.03 22.05
C GLN A 260 -12.74 13.48 23.50
N VAL A 261 -13.58 13.03 24.44
CA VAL A 261 -13.48 13.38 25.87
C VAL A 261 -12.20 12.85 26.50
N ARG A 262 -11.71 11.70 26.03
CA ARG A 262 -10.44 11.10 26.44
C ARG A 262 -9.22 11.74 25.76
N GLY A 263 -9.43 12.72 24.86
CA GLY A 263 -8.37 13.42 24.14
C GLY A 263 -7.70 12.57 23.05
N ILE A 264 -8.36 11.48 22.65
CA ILE A 264 -7.94 10.58 21.58
C ILE A 264 -8.39 11.16 20.22
N TYR A 265 -9.66 11.51 20.12
CA TYR A 265 -10.22 12.11 18.91
C TYR A 265 -10.25 13.64 19.00
N PRO A 266 -10.18 14.32 17.85
CA PRO A 266 -10.16 15.77 17.83
C PRO A 266 -11.49 16.38 18.29
N TRP A 267 -11.42 17.36 19.19
CA TRP A 267 -12.56 18.21 19.56
C TRP A 267 -12.81 19.34 18.55
N TYR A 268 -11.82 19.66 17.72
CA TYR A 268 -11.96 20.54 16.57
C TYR A 268 -11.54 19.80 15.32
N VAL A 269 -12.38 19.84 14.27
CA VAL A 269 -12.05 19.33 12.93
C VAL A 269 -12.37 20.42 11.92
N GLU A 270 -11.44 20.70 11.00
CA GLU A 270 -11.68 21.63 9.90
C GLU A 270 -12.66 21.03 8.88
N SER A 271 -13.90 21.53 8.87
CA SER A 271 -14.98 20.99 8.02
C SER A 271 -14.72 21.14 6.52
N ASP A 272 -13.93 22.14 6.14
CA ASP A 272 -13.75 22.55 4.74
C ASP A 272 -12.46 21.97 4.14
N PHE A 273 -11.63 21.32 4.95
CA PHE A 273 -10.41 20.69 4.46
C PHE A 273 -10.72 19.41 3.68
N ARG A 274 -10.10 19.25 2.51
CA ARG A 274 -10.16 18.03 1.70
C ARG A 274 -8.77 17.71 1.18
N SER A 275 -8.38 16.44 1.29
CA SER A 275 -7.12 15.96 0.76
C SER A 275 -7.08 16.09 -0.78
N PRO A 276 -6.01 16.63 -1.38
CA PRO A 276 -5.86 16.63 -2.83
C PRO A 276 -5.76 15.20 -3.39
N GLY A 277 -6.74 14.79 -4.19
CA GLY A 277 -6.69 13.54 -4.95
C GLY A 277 -6.99 12.27 -4.17
N ARG A 278 -7.48 12.37 -2.93
CA ARG A 278 -7.95 11.21 -2.15
C ARG A 278 -9.41 10.92 -2.43
N ALA A 279 -9.75 9.66 -2.68
CA ALA A 279 -11.13 9.19 -2.73
C ALA A 279 -11.70 9.05 -1.30
N ASP A 280 -13.02 8.99 -1.19
CA ASP A 280 -13.67 8.68 0.08
C ASP A 280 -13.30 7.25 0.54
N SER A 281 -13.14 7.07 1.85
CA SER A 281 -12.86 5.78 2.47
C SER A 281 -14.03 4.82 2.26
N THR A 282 -13.78 3.67 1.64
CA THR A 282 -14.78 2.60 1.46
C THR A 282 -14.57 1.40 2.37
N VAL A 283 -13.41 1.30 3.04
CA VAL A 283 -13.09 0.22 3.97
C VAL A 283 -13.84 0.42 5.27
N LYS A 284 -14.57 -0.60 5.74
CA LYS A 284 -15.44 -0.51 6.91
C LYS A 284 -14.80 -1.09 8.16
N ALA A 285 -14.05 -2.18 8.02
CA ALA A 285 -13.37 -2.86 9.11
C ALA A 285 -12.06 -3.46 8.62
N VAL A 286 -11.03 -3.38 9.47
CA VAL A 286 -9.77 -4.07 9.26
C VAL A 286 -9.35 -4.72 10.57
N THR A 287 -9.07 -6.01 10.52
CA THR A 287 -8.56 -6.79 11.65
C THR A 287 -7.17 -7.31 11.30
N VAL A 288 -6.20 -7.05 12.17
CA VAL A 288 -4.85 -7.59 12.07
C VAL A 288 -4.69 -8.65 13.14
N THR A 289 -4.32 -9.87 12.75
CA THR A 289 -3.94 -10.93 13.69
C THR A 289 -2.42 -11.10 13.67
N LEU A 290 -1.79 -10.98 14.83
CA LEU A 290 -0.36 -11.21 15.01
C LEU A 290 -0.10 -12.45 15.85
N LEU A 291 0.89 -13.23 15.44
CA LEU A 291 1.47 -14.28 16.27
C LEU A 291 2.93 -13.92 16.56
N THR A 292 3.31 -13.96 17.83
CA THR A 292 4.71 -13.78 18.27
C THR A 292 5.36 -15.14 18.46
N LYS A 293 6.64 -15.27 18.12
CA LYS A 293 7.36 -16.55 18.26
C LYS A 293 7.45 -16.99 19.72
N MET A 294 7.41 -18.31 19.94
CA MET A 294 7.51 -18.92 21.26
C MET A 294 8.95 -19.26 21.65
N HIS A 295 9.74 -18.24 22.02
CA HIS A 295 11.04 -18.45 22.66
C HIS A 295 11.46 -17.23 23.50
N ALA A 296 12.46 -17.37 24.37
CA ALA A 296 12.95 -16.26 25.20
C ALA A 296 13.42 -15.06 24.34
N GLY A 297 12.95 -13.84 24.67
CA GLY A 297 13.27 -12.62 23.92
C GLY A 297 12.55 -12.46 22.58
N ALA A 298 11.43 -13.16 22.37
CA ALA A 298 10.56 -12.93 21.22
C ALA A 298 9.50 -11.86 21.48
N ASP A 299 9.07 -11.72 22.74
CA ASP A 299 8.01 -10.82 23.20
C ASP A 299 8.44 -9.35 23.10
N THR A 300 7.50 -8.42 23.19
CA THR A 300 7.81 -6.99 23.34
C THR A 300 6.70 -6.23 24.07
N GLN A 301 7.09 -5.14 24.72
CA GLN A 301 6.16 -4.14 25.27
C GLN A 301 6.34 -2.78 24.59
N ASN A 302 7.12 -2.73 23.52
CA ASN A 302 7.31 -1.55 22.70
C ASN A 302 6.07 -1.26 21.85
N ASP A 303 5.98 -0.03 21.34
CA ASP A 303 4.89 0.39 20.47
C ASP A 303 5.07 -0.28 19.10
N VAL A 304 4.29 -1.31 18.83
CA VAL A 304 4.25 -1.99 17.52
C VAL A 304 3.08 -1.46 16.72
N TYR A 305 3.31 -1.10 15.47
CA TYR A 305 2.28 -0.54 14.61
C TYR A 305 2.14 -1.29 13.28
N PHE A 306 0.91 -1.34 12.77
CA PHE A 306 0.59 -1.74 11.40
C PHE A 306 0.69 -0.53 10.48
N ARG A 307 1.23 -0.71 9.27
CA ARG A 307 1.25 0.31 8.21
C ARG A 307 0.43 -0.16 7.02
N ALA A 308 -0.45 0.69 6.52
CA ALA A 308 -1.14 0.56 5.24
C ALA A 308 -1.03 1.88 4.47
N GLY A 309 -0.28 1.90 3.36
CA GLY A 309 0.05 3.14 2.65
C GLY A 309 0.78 4.13 3.57
N GLY A 310 0.27 5.37 3.66
CA GLY A 310 0.76 6.39 4.59
C GLY A 310 0.34 6.19 6.05
N HIS A 311 -0.71 5.40 6.30
CA HIS A 311 -1.36 5.28 7.61
C HIS A 311 -0.63 4.30 8.52
N LYS A 312 -0.64 4.57 9.83
CA LYS A 312 -0.01 3.73 10.84
C LYS A 312 -0.88 3.62 12.08
N TYR A 313 -1.18 2.40 12.50
CA TYR A 313 -2.09 2.08 13.61
C TYR A 313 -1.35 1.33 14.69
N LEU A 314 -1.51 1.72 15.94
CA LEU A 314 -0.96 0.99 17.08
C LEU A 314 -1.62 -0.39 17.17
N LEU A 315 -0.80 -1.42 17.37
CA LEU A 315 -1.22 -2.80 17.62
C LEU A 315 -0.79 -3.22 19.03
N GLY A 316 0.52 -3.19 19.29
CA GLY A 316 1.10 -3.58 20.57
C GLY A 316 1.66 -2.37 21.31
N SER A 317 1.63 -2.42 22.63
CA SER A 317 2.18 -1.38 23.49
C SER A 317 2.56 -1.96 24.86
N ARG A 318 2.90 -1.11 25.83
CA ARG A 318 3.07 -1.53 27.22
C ARG A 318 1.78 -2.01 27.88
N SER A 319 0.63 -1.40 27.56
CA SER A 319 -0.67 -1.83 28.09
C SER A 319 -1.17 -3.09 27.41
N ASN A 320 -0.74 -3.33 26.16
CA ASN A 320 -1.10 -4.50 25.37
C ASN A 320 0.15 -5.14 24.75
N PRO A 321 0.97 -5.85 25.56
CA PRO A 321 2.24 -6.38 25.09
C PRO A 321 2.03 -7.51 24.07
N LEU A 322 2.97 -7.66 23.15
CA LEU A 322 2.96 -8.79 22.23
C LEU A 322 3.78 -9.92 22.83
N SER A 323 3.12 -11.06 23.10
CA SER A 323 3.79 -12.23 23.66
C SER A 323 3.41 -13.50 22.91
N GLY A 324 4.38 -14.39 22.72
CA GLY A 324 4.09 -15.72 22.18
C GLY A 324 3.16 -16.51 23.10
N GLN A 325 3.21 -16.25 24.42
CA GLN A 325 2.43 -16.98 25.43
C GLN A 325 0.92 -16.73 25.31
N LEU A 326 0.55 -15.56 24.77
CA LEU A 326 -0.84 -15.18 24.54
C LEU A 326 -1.41 -15.80 23.26
N GLY A 327 -0.57 -16.44 22.44
CA GLY A 327 -0.98 -17.02 21.16
C GLY A 327 -1.25 -15.94 20.10
N PRO A 328 -2.12 -16.22 19.11
CA PRO A 328 -2.57 -15.23 18.16
C PRO A 328 -3.35 -14.11 18.87
N GLN A 329 -2.99 -12.87 18.61
CA GLN A 329 -3.64 -11.68 19.15
C GLN A 329 -4.28 -10.89 18.00
N GLU A 330 -5.53 -10.51 18.17
CA GLU A 330 -6.33 -9.81 17.16
C GLU A 330 -6.50 -8.33 17.52
N PHE A 331 -6.37 -7.47 16.52
CA PHE A 331 -6.43 -6.02 16.66
C PHE A 331 -7.39 -5.46 15.62
N GLU A 332 -8.48 -4.84 16.07
CA GLU A 332 -9.36 -4.04 15.20
C GLU A 332 -8.72 -2.65 15.01
N LEU A 333 -8.48 -2.26 13.76
CA LEU A 333 -7.89 -0.96 13.47
C LEU A 333 -8.91 0.15 13.70
N ASP A 334 -8.49 1.22 14.36
CA ASP A 334 -9.29 2.43 14.54
C ASP A 334 -9.35 3.25 13.23
N LEU A 335 -10.27 2.85 12.34
CA LEU A 335 -10.55 3.55 11.09
C LEU A 335 -11.21 4.92 11.31
N GLN A 336 -11.61 5.27 12.53
CA GLN A 336 -12.04 6.63 12.83
C GLN A 336 -10.83 7.55 12.95
N ALA A 337 -9.74 7.10 13.59
CA ALA A 337 -8.47 7.82 13.72
C ALA A 337 -7.69 7.90 12.39
N GLY A 338 -7.83 6.90 11.52
CA GLY A 338 -7.30 6.93 10.17
C GLY A 338 -8.16 6.10 9.22
N PRO A 339 -9.09 6.71 8.48
CA PRO A 339 -9.81 6.01 7.43
C PRO A 339 -8.87 5.46 6.34
N LEU A 340 -9.25 4.32 5.76
CA LEU A 340 -8.45 3.61 4.75
C LEU A 340 -9.23 3.49 3.45
N THR A 341 -8.52 3.68 2.34
CA THR A 341 -9.02 3.35 1.00
C THR A 341 -8.47 1.99 0.55
N PRO A 342 -9.10 1.32 -0.43
CA PRO A 342 -8.54 0.12 -1.04
C PRO A 342 -7.14 0.34 -1.64
N ALA A 343 -6.76 1.57 -1.98
CA ALA A 343 -5.43 1.89 -2.48
C ALA A 343 -4.36 1.84 -1.38
N ASP A 344 -4.70 2.19 -0.14
CA ASP A 344 -3.80 2.14 1.02
C ASP A 344 -3.45 0.68 1.38
N LEU A 345 -4.40 -0.23 1.14
CA LEU A 345 -4.26 -1.67 1.37
C LEU A 345 -3.42 -2.38 0.29
N ARG A 346 -2.63 -1.67 -0.52
CA ARG A 346 -1.72 -2.30 -1.49
C ARG A 346 -0.36 -2.62 -0.92
N ASP A 347 0.05 -1.89 0.13
CA ASP A 347 1.38 -2.00 0.75
C ASP A 347 1.24 -2.10 2.27
N TYR A 348 1.56 -3.28 2.82
CA TYR A 348 1.48 -3.56 4.26
C TYR A 348 2.85 -3.66 4.91
N ALA A 349 2.96 -3.22 6.16
CA ALA A 349 4.16 -3.42 6.95
C ALA A 349 3.85 -3.47 8.45
N LEU A 350 4.81 -4.01 9.19
CA LEU A 350 4.89 -3.89 10.65
C LEU A 350 6.10 -3.03 11.00
N GLY A 351 5.96 -2.14 11.97
CA GLY A 351 7.09 -1.41 12.52
C GLY A 351 7.03 -1.36 14.04
N MET A 352 8.15 -0.97 14.63
CA MET A 352 8.27 -0.86 16.08
C MET A 352 8.93 0.47 16.47
N LEU A 353 8.43 1.08 17.54
CA LEU A 353 8.95 2.29 18.18
C LEU A 353 9.26 1.99 19.63
N ALA A 354 10.29 2.63 20.18
CA ALA A 354 10.63 2.42 21.57
C ALA A 354 9.68 3.16 22.49
N HIS A 355 9.34 2.52 23.60
CA HIS A 355 8.90 3.24 24.79
C HIS A 355 10.11 3.86 25.53
N ALA A 356 9.80 4.64 26.57
CA ALA A 356 10.80 5.40 27.30
C ALA A 356 11.43 4.69 28.48
N ASP A 357 10.90 3.52 28.88
CA ASP A 357 11.44 2.84 30.05
C ASP A 357 12.81 2.22 29.69
N PRO A 358 13.68 2.00 30.68
CA PRO A 358 15.00 1.45 30.46
C PRO A 358 14.99 0.05 29.82
N TYR A 359 16.05 -0.22 29.07
CA TYR A 359 16.35 -1.50 28.45
C TYR A 359 16.13 -2.69 29.40
N GLY A 360 15.37 -3.69 28.96
CA GLY A 360 15.05 -4.89 29.72
C GLY A 360 13.72 -4.85 30.49
N ASP A 361 13.15 -3.65 30.73
CA ASP A 361 11.77 -3.51 31.22
C ASP A 361 10.75 -3.62 30.07
N ALA A 362 11.12 -3.28 28.83
CA ALA A 362 10.52 -3.85 27.62
C ALA A 362 11.60 -4.49 26.73
N PRO A 363 11.34 -5.69 26.19
CA PRO A 363 12.21 -6.24 25.16
C PRO A 363 12.25 -5.35 23.92
N ASP A 364 13.45 -4.93 23.53
CA ASP A 364 13.70 -4.03 22.39
C ASP A 364 13.86 -4.77 21.06
N ARG A 365 13.73 -6.10 21.09
CA ARG A 365 13.72 -6.97 19.93
C ARG A 365 12.48 -7.84 19.93
N TRP A 366 11.56 -7.56 19.01
CA TRP A 366 10.37 -8.37 18.81
C TRP A 366 10.56 -9.38 17.68
N HIS A 367 9.96 -10.57 17.80
CA HIS A 367 9.99 -11.60 16.75
C HIS A 367 8.59 -12.05 16.37
N PRO A 368 8.03 -11.41 15.33
CA PRO A 368 6.79 -11.89 14.75
C PRO A 368 7.00 -13.26 14.09
N GLU A 369 5.99 -14.11 14.23
CA GLU A 369 5.88 -15.38 13.52
C GLU A 369 4.97 -15.27 12.31
N ARG A 370 3.80 -14.66 12.50
CA ARG A 370 2.75 -14.58 11.47
C ARG A 370 2.00 -13.26 11.56
N VAL A 371 1.58 -12.79 10.39
CA VAL A 371 0.68 -11.65 10.21
C VAL A 371 -0.45 -12.10 9.30
N LEU A 372 -1.68 -11.93 9.76
CA LEU A 372 -2.89 -12.12 8.98
C LEU A 372 -3.67 -10.81 8.96
N LEU A 373 -4.20 -10.47 7.79
CA LEU A 373 -5.01 -9.29 7.58
C LEU A 373 -6.38 -9.70 7.03
N GLU A 374 -7.40 -9.28 7.76
CA GLU A 374 -8.80 -9.38 7.35
C GLU A 374 -9.34 -7.97 7.08
N VAL A 375 -9.99 -7.79 5.93
CA VAL A 375 -10.62 -6.53 5.52
C VAL A 375 -12.07 -6.83 5.20
N ASP A 376 -12.99 -6.11 5.83
CA ASP A 376 -14.43 -6.26 5.66
C ASP A 376 -14.91 -7.73 5.76
N GLY A 377 -14.31 -8.50 6.70
CA GLY A 377 -14.64 -9.91 6.93
C GLY A 377 -13.94 -10.90 5.98
N GLN A 378 -13.05 -10.45 5.10
CA GLN A 378 -12.32 -11.28 4.14
C GLN A 378 -10.82 -11.27 4.41
N ILE A 379 -10.21 -12.46 4.46
CA ILE A 379 -8.75 -12.58 4.56
C ILE A 379 -8.13 -12.16 3.23
N VAL A 380 -7.47 -11.00 3.24
CA VAL A 380 -6.81 -10.45 2.04
C VAL A 380 -5.30 -10.72 2.04
N TYR A 381 -4.72 -11.00 3.21
CA TYR A 381 -3.31 -11.34 3.33
C TYR A 381 -3.05 -12.29 4.50
N ASP A 382 -2.14 -13.24 4.29
CA ASP A 382 -1.63 -14.16 5.30
C ASP A 382 -0.15 -14.47 5.01
N SER A 383 0.73 -14.09 5.93
CA SER A 383 2.17 -14.32 5.76
C SER A 383 2.54 -15.81 5.68
N GLU A 384 1.72 -16.71 6.22
CA GLU A 384 1.95 -18.17 6.10
C GLU A 384 1.75 -18.68 4.66
N ALA A 385 0.87 -18.04 3.90
CA ALA A 385 0.61 -18.40 2.50
C ALA A 385 1.78 -17.99 1.58
N SER A 386 2.53 -16.95 1.96
CA SER A 386 3.72 -16.47 1.24
C SER A 386 4.99 -17.08 1.83
N ARG A 387 5.66 -17.95 1.07
CA ARG A 387 6.92 -18.58 1.52
C ARG A 387 8.00 -17.54 1.86
N ILE A 388 8.09 -16.45 1.09
CA ILE A 388 9.09 -15.40 1.31
C ILE A 388 8.82 -14.68 2.64
N ASP A 389 7.56 -14.35 2.90
CA ASP A 389 7.18 -13.59 4.09
C ASP A 389 7.30 -14.45 5.34
N ARG A 390 6.85 -15.70 5.31
CA ARG A 390 7.08 -16.65 6.41
C ARG A 390 8.56 -16.79 6.74
N MET A 391 9.40 -17.05 5.74
CA MET A 391 10.84 -17.21 5.96
C MET A 391 11.48 -15.90 6.45
N SER A 392 11.00 -14.75 5.97
CA SER A 392 11.48 -13.43 6.38
C SER A 392 11.14 -13.16 7.85
N LEU A 393 9.90 -13.40 8.27
CA LEU A 393 9.47 -13.27 9.66
C LEU A 393 10.22 -14.22 10.59
N GLU A 394 10.48 -15.46 10.16
CA GLU A 394 11.36 -16.38 10.89
C GLU A 394 12.82 -15.90 10.99
N ALA A 395 13.24 -15.05 10.04
CA ALA A 395 14.62 -14.63 9.92
C ALA A 395 14.93 -13.36 10.70
N VAL A 396 13.99 -12.43 10.84
CA VAL A 396 14.26 -11.07 11.33
C VAL A 396 13.69 -10.80 12.71
N ARG A 397 14.31 -9.86 13.43
CA ARG A 397 13.71 -9.15 14.56
C ARG A 397 13.27 -7.77 14.13
N LEU A 398 12.16 -7.28 14.67
CA LEU A 398 11.87 -5.86 14.65
C LEU A 398 12.54 -5.20 15.86
N ILE A 399 13.18 -4.05 15.62
CA ILE A 399 13.83 -3.23 16.65
C ILE A 399 13.35 -1.78 16.50
N PRO A 400 13.35 -0.95 17.56
CA PRO A 400 13.02 0.47 17.41
C PRO A 400 14.23 1.24 16.85
N PRO A 401 14.07 2.43 16.25
CA PRO A 401 15.19 3.24 15.75
C PRO A 401 16.14 3.71 16.85
N ALA A 402 15.62 3.91 18.05
CA ALA A 402 16.37 4.24 19.25
C ALA A 402 15.56 3.78 20.46
N HIS A 403 16.24 3.40 21.54
CA HIS A 403 15.65 2.93 22.80
C HIS A 403 16.42 3.53 23.98
N ALA A 404 15.91 3.39 25.20
CA ALA A 404 16.60 3.86 26.40
C ALA A 404 17.46 2.72 26.98
N ASP A 405 18.74 2.96 27.27
CA ASP A 405 19.59 1.96 27.93
C ASP A 405 19.18 1.70 29.39
N GLU A 406 19.88 0.79 30.08
CA GLU A 406 19.66 0.49 31.51
C GLU A 406 19.70 1.73 32.43
N GLN A 407 20.34 2.82 32.00
CA GLN A 407 20.42 4.09 32.74
C GLN A 407 19.38 5.12 32.29
N GLY A 408 18.49 4.76 31.36
CA GLY A 408 17.50 5.66 30.76
C GLY A 408 18.09 6.60 29.70
N THR A 409 19.30 6.33 29.21
CA THR A 409 19.95 7.16 28.18
C THR A 409 19.54 6.68 26.80
N PRO A 410 19.07 7.57 25.89
CA PRO A 410 18.71 7.17 24.53
C PRO A 410 19.94 6.65 23.74
N ILE A 411 19.83 5.45 23.20
CA ILE A 411 20.78 4.84 22.26
C ILE A 411 20.09 4.67 20.91
N THR A 412 20.76 5.10 19.84
CA THR A 412 20.29 4.87 18.46
C THR A 412 20.68 3.48 18.02
N ASN A 413 19.70 2.69 17.60
CA ASN A 413 19.91 1.39 17.01
C ASN A 413 20.39 1.51 15.56
N ILE A 414 21.22 0.56 15.14
CA ILE A 414 21.66 0.40 13.76
C ILE A 414 21.15 -0.98 13.32
N PRO A 415 20.26 -1.06 12.32
CA PRO A 415 19.69 -2.34 11.91
C PRO A 415 20.79 -3.18 11.26
N THR A 416 20.78 -4.47 11.58
CA THR A 416 21.67 -5.48 10.97
C THR A 416 20.94 -6.16 9.82
N GLU A 417 21.56 -7.14 9.17
CA GLU A 417 20.87 -7.93 8.14
C GLU A 417 19.73 -8.79 8.72
N ARG A 418 19.70 -8.98 10.06
CA ARG A 418 18.71 -9.78 10.79
C ARG A 418 17.80 -8.96 11.71
N GLU A 419 17.95 -7.64 11.69
CA GLU A 419 17.13 -6.73 12.48
C GLU A 419 16.66 -5.60 11.58
N THR A 420 15.39 -5.23 11.68
CA THR A 420 14.83 -4.13 10.89
C THR A 420 13.94 -3.24 11.75
N PHE A 421 13.83 -1.96 11.39
CA PHE A 421 12.84 -1.06 12.02
C PHE A 421 11.42 -1.35 11.54
N VAL A 422 11.32 -1.75 10.28
CA VAL A 422 10.06 -2.01 9.58
C VAL A 422 10.23 -3.27 8.75
N TRP A 423 9.33 -4.23 8.95
CA TRP A 423 9.19 -5.38 8.09
C TRP A 423 8.08 -5.13 7.08
N GLU A 424 8.36 -5.28 5.79
CA GLU A 424 7.41 -5.03 4.70
C GLU A 424 7.10 -6.32 3.95
N VAL A 425 5.82 -6.51 3.62
CA VAL A 425 5.34 -7.68 2.87
C VAL A 425 6.06 -7.77 1.51
N GLY A 426 6.47 -8.98 1.14
CA GLY A 426 7.10 -9.31 -0.14
C GLY A 426 8.55 -8.87 -0.28
N ARG A 427 9.14 -8.15 0.70
CA ARG A 427 10.54 -7.69 0.61
C ARG A 427 11.58 -8.74 0.97
N GLY A 428 11.19 -9.77 1.71
CA GLY A 428 12.10 -10.84 2.12
C GLY A 428 13.25 -10.35 3.00
N ALA A 429 12.99 -9.44 3.93
CA ALA A 429 14.00 -8.96 4.88
C ALA A 429 14.65 -10.14 5.64
N GLY A 430 15.95 -10.07 5.88
CA GLY A 430 16.71 -11.15 6.53
C GLY A 430 16.96 -12.40 5.68
N LEU A 431 16.56 -12.38 4.41
CA LEU A 431 16.79 -13.48 3.48
C LEU A 431 17.88 -13.13 2.48
N ASP A 432 18.74 -14.10 2.21
CA ASP A 432 19.54 -14.11 1.00
C ASP A 432 18.59 -14.53 -0.11
N LEU A 433 18.04 -13.53 -0.80
CA LEU A 433 17.16 -13.72 -1.95
C LEU A 433 17.85 -14.40 -3.14
N VAL A 434 19.13 -14.72 -3.04
CA VAL A 434 19.92 -15.48 -4.02
C VAL A 434 20.25 -16.91 -3.52
N ALA A 435 20.20 -17.18 -2.22
CA ALA A 435 20.29 -18.54 -1.70
C ALA A 435 18.91 -19.16 -1.40
N GLY A 436 17.88 -18.32 -1.26
CA GLY A 436 16.55 -18.73 -0.79
C GLY A 436 16.58 -19.19 0.66
N GLU A 437 17.56 -18.72 1.42
CA GLU A 437 17.84 -19.08 2.81
C GLU A 437 17.97 -17.79 3.64
N ALA A 438 17.88 -17.92 4.95
CA ALA A 438 18.05 -16.79 5.83
C ALA A 438 19.54 -16.41 5.94
N ILE A 439 19.87 -15.12 5.85
CA ILE A 439 21.25 -14.61 5.79
C ILE A 439 22.07 -15.11 6.99
N GLU A 440 23.25 -15.70 6.83
CA GLU A 440 24.00 -16.16 8.01
C GLU A 440 24.22 -15.02 9.02
N LEU A 441 23.98 -15.30 10.31
CA LEU A 441 24.34 -14.35 11.36
C LEU A 441 25.86 -14.12 11.28
N PRO A 442 26.32 -12.87 11.44
CA PRO A 442 27.75 -12.61 11.52
C PRO A 442 28.35 -13.35 12.73
N ALA A 443 29.69 -13.44 12.80
CA ALA A 443 30.31 -14.14 13.91
C ALA A 443 30.01 -13.42 15.25
N PRO A 444 29.90 -14.11 16.40
CA PRO A 444 29.60 -13.45 17.68
C PRO A 444 30.58 -12.37 18.13
N ASP A 445 31.79 -12.32 17.55
CA ASP A 445 32.80 -11.28 17.77
C ASP A 445 32.75 -10.13 16.75
N ASP A 446 31.84 -10.20 15.77
CA ASP A 446 31.55 -9.14 14.82
C ASP A 446 30.66 -8.07 15.47
N PRO A 447 30.98 -6.78 15.36
CA PRO A 447 30.11 -5.69 15.83
C PRO A 447 28.69 -5.67 15.25
N ALA A 448 28.46 -6.35 14.12
CA ALA A 448 27.13 -6.53 13.52
C ALA A 448 26.36 -7.72 14.10
N PHE A 449 26.94 -8.49 15.04
CA PHE A 449 26.22 -9.55 15.73
C PHE A 449 25.15 -8.93 16.63
N PRO A 450 23.88 -9.40 16.54
CA PRO A 450 22.84 -8.98 17.46
C PRO A 450 23.24 -9.32 18.89
N GLU A 451 23.53 -8.32 19.70
CA GLU A 451 23.83 -8.54 21.11
C GLU A 451 22.61 -9.18 21.80
N ALA A 452 22.81 -10.23 22.60
CA ALA A 452 21.73 -10.77 23.42
C ALA A 452 21.17 -9.67 24.33
N GLU A 453 19.86 -9.67 24.59
CA GLU A 453 19.31 -8.66 25.50
C GLU A 453 19.83 -8.89 26.93
N PRO A 454 20.43 -7.88 27.58
CA PRO A 454 20.66 -7.87 29.01
C PRO A 454 19.51 -8.49 29.83
N GLY A 455 19.84 -9.51 30.62
CA GLY A 455 18.87 -10.19 31.49
C GLY A 455 18.13 -11.37 30.85
N LEU A 456 18.18 -11.52 29.53
CA LEU A 456 17.72 -12.74 28.87
C LEU A 456 18.86 -13.75 28.83
N ASP A 457 18.68 -14.86 29.56
CA ASP A 457 19.53 -16.03 29.38
C ASP A 457 19.09 -16.74 28.09
N PRO A 458 19.94 -16.78 27.03
CA PRO A 458 19.58 -17.45 25.78
C PRO A 458 19.41 -18.97 25.95
N GLU A 459 19.85 -19.54 27.07
CA GLU A 459 19.66 -20.94 27.44
C GLU A 459 18.49 -21.15 28.43
N ALA A 460 17.80 -20.09 28.87
CA ALA A 460 16.60 -20.26 29.69
C ALA A 460 15.47 -20.83 28.83
N GLU A 461 15.20 -22.12 29.02
CA GLU A 461 13.94 -22.73 28.57
C GLU A 461 12.78 -21.93 29.17
N LEU A 462 11.78 -21.58 28.35
CA LEU A 462 10.56 -20.94 28.83
C LEU A 462 9.95 -21.84 29.92
N ASP A 463 9.90 -21.33 31.15
CA ASP A 463 9.25 -22.02 32.26
C ASP A 463 7.75 -22.04 31.96
N GLU A 464 7.19 -23.20 31.62
CA GLU A 464 5.76 -23.41 31.26
C GLU A 464 4.76 -23.07 32.40
N GLY A 465 5.19 -22.36 33.45
CA GLY A 465 4.50 -22.22 34.72
C GLY A 465 3.98 -20.84 35.12
N ILE A 466 4.11 -19.78 34.30
CA ILE A 466 3.71 -18.41 34.68
C ILE A 466 2.41 -18.00 33.95
N ALA A 467 1.28 -18.57 34.35
CA ALA A 467 -0.04 -18.20 33.82
C ALA A 467 -0.90 -17.36 34.79
N ASP A 468 -0.41 -17.02 36.00
CA ASP A 468 -1.21 -16.41 37.08
C ASP A 468 -0.63 -15.07 37.59
N ALA A 469 -0.11 -14.20 36.73
CA ALA A 469 0.28 -12.85 37.13
C ALA A 469 -0.94 -11.90 37.02
N ASP A 470 -1.62 -11.65 38.14
CA ASP A 470 -2.69 -10.65 38.25
C ASP A 470 -2.18 -9.26 37.81
N PHE A 471 -2.78 -8.69 36.76
CA PHE A 471 -2.52 -7.30 36.32
C PHE A 471 -2.99 -6.29 37.39
N PRO A 472 -2.24 -5.21 37.65
CA PRO A 472 -2.67 -4.18 38.61
C PRO A 472 -3.90 -3.41 38.10
N PRO A 473 -4.97 -3.23 38.90
CA PRO A 473 -6.17 -2.52 38.47
C PRO A 473 -5.95 -0.99 38.42
N GLY A 474 -6.34 -0.35 37.31
CA GLY A 474 -6.62 1.09 37.29
C GLY A 474 -5.99 1.96 36.18
N PHE A 475 -5.67 1.43 35.00
CA PHE A 475 -5.26 2.24 33.85
C PHE A 475 -6.22 2.01 32.67
N ASP A 476 -6.88 3.08 32.23
CA ASP A 476 -7.69 3.06 31.00
C ASP A 476 -6.76 3.13 29.77
N PRO A 477 -6.80 2.14 28.87
CA PRO A 477 -5.84 2.01 27.76
C PRO A 477 -6.31 2.73 26.47
N PHE A 478 -5.42 3.03 25.52
CA PHE A 478 -5.70 3.82 24.29
C PHE A 478 -6.57 2.99 23.28
N PRO A 479 -7.15 3.54 22.19
CA PRO A 479 -7.99 2.75 21.27
C PRO A 479 -7.21 1.59 20.66
N GLY A 480 -7.86 0.41 20.61
CA GLY A 480 -7.24 -0.87 20.27
C GLY A 480 -6.94 -1.76 21.49
N GLU A 481 -7.13 -1.24 22.72
CA GLU A 481 -6.78 -1.93 23.96
C GLU A 481 -7.98 -2.15 24.91
N GLY A 482 -9.20 -2.01 24.42
CA GLY A 482 -10.41 -2.37 25.17
C GLY A 482 -10.90 -3.75 24.78
N ASP A 483 -11.14 -4.62 25.77
CA ASP A 483 -11.95 -5.83 25.58
C ASP A 483 -13.30 -5.43 24.95
N PRO A 484 -13.75 -6.10 23.87
CA PRO A 484 -15.11 -5.91 23.36
C PRO A 484 -16.20 -6.37 24.36
N ASP A 485 -15.84 -7.05 25.45
CA ASP A 485 -16.78 -7.76 26.33
C ASP A 485 -16.82 -7.20 27.75
N GLY A 486 -17.08 -5.90 27.88
CA GLY A 486 -17.36 -5.23 29.15
C GLY A 486 -18.80 -5.44 29.68
N ALA A 487 -19.37 -6.65 29.60
CA ALA A 487 -20.67 -6.97 30.19
C ALA A 487 -20.76 -8.44 30.67
N GLY A 488 -20.15 -8.67 31.83
CA GLY A 488 -20.36 -9.77 32.80
C GLY A 488 -21.18 -11.01 32.41
N GLY A 489 -20.51 -12.16 32.46
CA GLY A 489 -21.14 -13.46 32.64
C GLY A 489 -20.11 -14.57 32.78
N ASP A 490 -19.82 -14.99 34.01
CA ASP A 490 -19.09 -16.21 34.33
C ASP A 490 -19.64 -17.41 33.51
N LEU A 491 -18.87 -17.91 32.54
CA LEU A 491 -19.16 -19.18 31.89
C LEU A 491 -17.99 -20.16 32.09
N ASP A 492 -18.21 -20.97 33.12
CA ASP A 492 -17.58 -22.24 33.47
C ASP A 492 -17.52 -23.18 32.25
N TRP A 493 -16.33 -23.29 31.64
CA TRP A 493 -16.04 -24.34 30.65
C TRP A 493 -15.75 -25.67 31.36
N GLY A 494 -16.78 -26.23 31.99
CA GLY A 494 -16.85 -27.62 32.43
C GLY A 494 -17.59 -28.47 31.40
N GLY A 495 -16.93 -29.52 30.90
CA GLY A 495 -17.35 -30.29 29.73
C GLY A 495 -18.64 -31.11 29.86
N ASP A 496 -19.11 -31.60 28.71
CA ASP A 496 -19.43 -33.00 28.46
C ASP A 496 -20.00 -33.15 27.04
N ASP A 497 -19.30 -33.94 26.23
CA ASP A 497 -19.82 -34.59 25.02
C ASP A 497 -20.97 -35.54 25.42
N PRO A 498 -22.07 -35.60 24.65
CA PRO A 498 -22.25 -36.84 23.90
C PRO A 498 -22.84 -36.63 22.51
N GLY A 499 -22.27 -37.35 21.54
CA GLY A 499 -22.68 -37.31 20.14
C GLY A 499 -24.09 -37.83 19.83
N LEU A 500 -24.43 -37.80 18.53
CA LEU A 500 -25.09 -38.86 17.75
C LEU A 500 -25.59 -38.32 16.39
N GLY A 501 -25.23 -39.04 15.31
CA GLY A 501 -26.00 -39.18 14.05
C GLY A 501 -25.98 -37.99 13.09
N GLY A 502 -25.57 -38.09 11.83
CA GLY A 502 -25.82 -39.16 10.86
C GLY A 502 -27.07 -38.85 10.04
N GLY A 503 -26.92 -38.39 8.79
CA GLY A 503 -28.06 -38.21 7.88
C GLY A 503 -27.69 -37.59 6.53
N ASP A 504 -27.51 -38.44 5.53
CA ASP A 504 -27.53 -38.13 4.09
C ASP A 504 -28.89 -37.54 3.64
N LEU A 505 -28.87 -36.54 2.75
CA LEU A 505 -29.93 -36.18 1.78
C LEU A 505 -29.26 -35.43 0.62
N ASP A 506 -28.86 -36.05 -0.49
CA ASP A 506 -29.66 -36.47 -1.66
C ASP A 506 -30.75 -35.47 -2.09
N TRP A 507 -30.48 -34.71 -3.16
CA TRP A 507 -31.49 -34.19 -4.08
C TRP A 507 -30.95 -34.16 -5.51
N GLY A 508 -31.10 -35.28 -6.21
CA GLY A 508 -31.12 -35.30 -7.67
C GLY A 508 -32.49 -34.96 -8.26
N GLY A 509 -32.49 -34.34 -9.45
CA GLY A 509 -33.24 -34.86 -10.59
C GLY A 509 -34.57 -34.22 -11.02
N ASP A 510 -34.46 -33.30 -12.00
CA ASP A 510 -35.09 -33.40 -13.35
C ASP A 510 -36.61 -33.08 -13.55
N PRO A 511 -37.14 -32.95 -14.79
CA PRO A 511 -37.43 -31.64 -15.40
C PRO A 511 -38.79 -31.48 -16.11
N GLY A 512 -39.09 -30.24 -16.53
CA GLY A 512 -39.92 -29.89 -17.71
C GLY A 512 -41.36 -29.38 -17.46
N PRO A 513 -42.13 -29.03 -18.51
CA PRO A 513 -41.74 -28.46 -19.81
C PRO A 513 -42.64 -27.28 -20.29
N GLY A 514 -42.08 -26.41 -21.13
CA GLY A 514 -42.72 -25.96 -22.38
C GLY A 514 -43.63 -24.72 -22.39
N LEU A 515 -43.33 -23.80 -23.33
CA LEU A 515 -44.13 -23.41 -24.51
C LEU A 515 -44.17 -21.89 -24.72
N GLY A 516 -43.89 -21.47 -25.97
CA GLY A 516 -44.51 -20.28 -26.57
C GLY A 516 -43.56 -19.29 -27.20
N GLY A 517 -43.25 -19.48 -28.49
CA GLY A 517 -42.45 -18.54 -29.27
C GLY A 517 -43.24 -17.52 -30.09
N GLY A 518 -42.52 -16.45 -30.46
CA GLY A 518 -42.66 -15.65 -31.68
C GLY A 518 -43.49 -14.36 -31.57
N PRO A 519 -43.43 -13.46 -32.58
CA PRO A 519 -42.37 -13.18 -33.56
C PRO A 519 -41.93 -11.70 -33.55
N GLY A 520 -40.74 -11.40 -34.07
CA GLY A 520 -40.33 -10.04 -34.41
C GLY A 520 -41.05 -9.47 -35.66
N PRO A 521 -41.05 -8.14 -35.80
CA PRO A 521 -40.59 -7.49 -37.03
C PRO A 521 -39.58 -6.37 -36.67
N GLY A 522 -38.57 -6.04 -37.47
CA GLY A 522 -38.62 -5.81 -38.91
C GLY A 522 -38.44 -4.31 -39.17
N LEU A 523 -37.26 -3.97 -39.66
CA LEU A 523 -36.72 -2.64 -39.98
C LEU A 523 -37.64 -1.74 -40.84
N GLY A 524 -37.60 -0.42 -40.61
CA GLY A 524 -37.72 0.57 -41.69
C GLY A 524 -38.54 1.85 -41.41
N GLY A 525 -37.82 2.96 -41.15
CA GLY A 525 -38.13 4.33 -41.60
C GLY A 525 -39.25 5.11 -40.91
N ASP A 526 -38.93 6.27 -40.29
CA ASP A 526 -39.11 7.59 -40.91
C ASP A 526 -38.59 8.71 -39.99
N LEU A 527 -38.07 9.77 -40.60
CA LEU A 527 -37.56 10.99 -39.97
C LEU A 527 -38.70 12.03 -39.85
N GLY A 528 -39.02 12.51 -38.64
CA GLY A 528 -39.82 13.74 -38.45
C GLY A 528 -40.46 13.89 -37.06
N PRO A 529 -40.58 15.12 -36.51
CA PRO A 529 -40.38 15.36 -35.08
C PRO A 529 -41.67 15.22 -34.26
N TRP A 530 -41.60 14.43 -33.21
CA TRP A 530 -42.48 14.53 -32.05
C TRP A 530 -41.62 14.78 -30.83
N ILE A 531 -41.53 16.05 -30.43
CA ILE A 531 -41.08 16.45 -29.10
C ILE A 531 -42.30 16.25 -28.20
N PRO A 532 -42.32 15.27 -27.26
CA PRO A 532 -43.31 15.31 -26.20
C PRO A 532 -43.04 16.54 -25.32
N PRO A 533 -44.08 17.20 -24.76
CA PRO A 533 -43.87 18.27 -23.81
C PRO A 533 -42.99 17.77 -22.66
N GLU A 534 -42.07 18.61 -22.19
CA GLU A 534 -41.24 18.36 -21.02
C GLU A 534 -42.11 17.80 -19.89
N PRO A 535 -41.75 16.64 -19.29
CA PRO A 535 -42.42 16.20 -18.08
C PRO A 535 -42.24 17.27 -17.01
N GLU A 536 -43.32 17.60 -16.31
CA GLU A 536 -43.27 18.49 -15.14
C GLU A 536 -42.20 17.98 -14.17
N PRO A 537 -41.38 18.86 -13.57
CA PRO A 537 -40.39 18.45 -12.60
C PRO A 537 -41.10 17.74 -11.45
N LEU A 538 -40.77 16.47 -11.24
CA LEU A 538 -41.21 15.74 -10.06
C LEU A 538 -40.77 16.54 -8.81
N PRO A 539 -41.61 16.64 -7.78
CA PRO A 539 -41.19 17.18 -6.50
C PRO A 539 -39.97 16.39 -6.00
N PRO A 540 -39.00 17.01 -5.31
CA PRO A 540 -37.81 16.33 -4.81
C PRO A 540 -38.22 15.32 -3.74
N GLY A 541 -38.56 14.11 -4.18
CA GLY A 541 -38.47 12.92 -3.37
C GLY A 541 -37.05 12.43 -3.53
N GLU A 542 -36.33 12.35 -2.42
CA GLU A 542 -35.09 11.59 -2.34
C GLU A 542 -35.41 10.18 -2.83
N ASP A 543 -34.79 9.75 -3.93
CA ASP A 543 -34.75 8.33 -4.22
C ASP A 543 -34.16 7.67 -2.98
N PRO A 544 -34.82 6.66 -2.38
CA PRO A 544 -34.27 5.99 -1.22
C PRO A 544 -32.85 5.53 -1.57
N PRO A 545 -31.86 5.71 -0.68
CA PRO A 545 -30.50 5.24 -0.95
C PRO A 545 -30.57 3.77 -1.35
N ALA A 546 -29.83 3.39 -2.40
CA ALA A 546 -29.81 2.02 -2.89
C ALA A 546 -29.65 1.05 -1.72
N VAL A 547 -30.60 0.12 -1.57
CA VAL A 547 -30.67 -0.80 -0.44
C VAL A 547 -29.68 -1.94 -0.71
N GLY A 548 -28.41 -1.75 -0.38
CA GLY A 548 -27.37 -2.78 -0.57
C GLY A 548 -25.97 -2.18 -0.70
N GLU A 549 -24.93 -3.01 -0.56
CA GLU A 549 -23.57 -2.59 -0.90
C GLU A 549 -23.48 -2.29 -2.40
N PRO A 550 -22.81 -1.22 -2.85
CA PRO A 550 -22.70 -0.92 -4.28
C PRO A 550 -21.98 -2.08 -4.98
N PHE A 551 -22.57 -2.64 -6.03
CA PHE A 551 -21.94 -3.76 -6.70
C PHE A 551 -20.59 -3.38 -7.31
N GLN A 552 -19.65 -4.32 -7.33
CA GLN A 552 -18.40 -4.20 -8.08
C GLN A 552 -18.33 -5.34 -9.08
N ILE A 553 -17.74 -5.05 -10.25
CA ILE A 553 -17.45 -6.06 -11.27
C ILE A 553 -16.02 -6.52 -11.06
N GLU A 554 -15.83 -7.83 -10.98
CA GLU A 554 -14.54 -8.43 -10.61
C GLU A 554 -14.19 -9.59 -11.55
N ASN A 555 -12.92 -10.01 -11.54
CA ASN A 555 -12.43 -11.23 -12.20
C ASN A 555 -12.87 -11.39 -13.68
N VAL A 556 -12.94 -10.28 -14.41
CA VAL A 556 -13.31 -10.26 -15.83
C VAL A 556 -12.29 -11.07 -16.63
N ARG A 557 -12.74 -12.05 -17.43
CA ARG A 557 -11.84 -13.02 -18.10
C ARG A 557 -12.42 -13.60 -19.37
N ILE A 558 -11.56 -13.94 -20.33
CA ILE A 558 -11.93 -14.67 -21.56
C ILE A 558 -11.73 -16.18 -21.34
N THR A 559 -12.82 -16.92 -21.17
CA THR A 559 -12.78 -18.38 -20.95
C THR A 559 -12.81 -19.19 -22.25
N LYS A 560 -13.34 -18.62 -23.34
CA LYS A 560 -13.38 -19.24 -24.67
C LYS A 560 -13.05 -18.24 -25.76
N GLY A 561 -12.49 -18.73 -26.87
CA GLY A 561 -12.08 -17.92 -28.01
C GLY A 561 -10.62 -17.47 -27.90
N TRP A 562 -9.93 -17.52 -29.03
CA TRP A 562 -8.53 -17.08 -29.13
C TRP A 562 -8.12 -16.77 -30.58
N LYS A 563 -8.92 -17.12 -31.60
CA LYS A 563 -8.71 -16.71 -32.99
C LYS A 563 -9.66 -15.60 -33.39
N HIS A 564 -9.25 -14.90 -34.45
CA HIS A 564 -10.15 -14.10 -35.24
C HIS A 564 -11.29 -14.95 -35.81
N GLY A 565 -12.52 -14.43 -35.71
CA GLY A 565 -13.74 -15.13 -36.10
C GLY A 565 -14.20 -16.21 -35.12
N ASP A 566 -13.46 -16.47 -34.04
CA ASP A 566 -13.98 -17.31 -32.97
C ASP A 566 -15.13 -16.59 -32.24
N GLU A 567 -15.96 -17.41 -31.63
CA GLU A 567 -16.87 -16.98 -30.58
C GLU A 567 -16.09 -16.86 -29.26
N PHE A 568 -16.03 -15.64 -28.73
CA PHE A 568 -15.43 -15.32 -27.44
C PHE A 568 -16.48 -15.42 -26.33
N THR A 569 -16.14 -16.13 -25.26
CA THR A 569 -16.92 -16.14 -24.02
C THR A 569 -16.17 -15.32 -22.98
N VAL A 570 -16.81 -14.27 -22.50
CA VAL A 570 -16.32 -13.43 -21.40
C VAL A 570 -17.14 -13.78 -20.18
N GLU A 571 -16.47 -14.01 -19.05
CA GLU A 571 -17.08 -14.21 -17.74
C GLU A 571 -16.59 -13.14 -16.77
N TRP A 572 -17.40 -12.83 -15.77
CA TRP A 572 -17.07 -11.90 -14.69
C TRP A 572 -17.81 -12.31 -13.43
N ASP A 573 -17.27 -11.89 -12.31
CA ASP A 573 -17.87 -12.03 -11.00
C ASP A 573 -18.45 -10.67 -10.58
N VAL A 574 -19.39 -10.69 -9.63
CA VAL A 574 -20.02 -9.47 -9.11
C VAL A 574 -20.10 -9.60 -7.59
N SER A 575 -19.48 -8.65 -6.89
CA SER A 575 -19.62 -8.49 -5.44
C SER A 575 -20.65 -7.38 -5.14
N GLY A 576 -21.16 -7.31 -3.91
CA GLY A 576 -22.20 -6.36 -3.52
C GLY A 576 -23.61 -6.67 -4.04
N ASP A 577 -24.51 -5.68 -3.97
CA ASP A 577 -25.91 -5.78 -4.42
C ASP A 577 -26.05 -5.41 -5.91
N ASP A 578 -26.16 -6.43 -6.76
CA ASP A 578 -26.40 -6.27 -8.20
C ASP A 578 -27.88 -6.13 -8.56
N SER A 579 -28.78 -5.93 -7.59
CA SER A 579 -30.22 -5.75 -7.83
C SER A 579 -30.55 -4.51 -8.67
N GLN A 580 -29.67 -3.50 -8.64
CA GLN A 580 -29.81 -2.26 -9.40
C GLN A 580 -29.27 -2.36 -10.83
N VAL A 581 -28.55 -3.44 -11.17
CA VAL A 581 -28.05 -3.66 -12.53
C VAL A 581 -29.21 -4.04 -13.44
N ASP A 582 -29.44 -3.27 -14.50
CA ASP A 582 -30.34 -3.62 -15.60
C ASP A 582 -29.69 -4.65 -16.54
N ARG A 583 -28.42 -4.37 -16.87
CA ARG A 583 -27.66 -5.16 -17.83
C ARG A 583 -26.16 -4.95 -17.65
N TYR A 584 -25.40 -5.89 -18.20
CA TYR A 584 -23.95 -5.76 -18.35
C TYR A 584 -23.62 -5.45 -19.81
N GLU A 585 -22.89 -4.38 -20.04
CA GLU A 585 -22.28 -4.04 -21.32
C GLU A 585 -20.90 -4.67 -21.37
N VAL A 586 -20.72 -5.62 -22.28
CA VAL A 586 -19.50 -6.41 -22.42
C VAL A 586 -18.82 -6.04 -23.72
N GLU A 587 -17.67 -5.40 -23.60
CA GLU A 587 -16.85 -4.96 -24.72
C GLU A 587 -15.60 -5.82 -24.87
N LEU A 588 -15.22 -6.06 -26.12
CA LEU A 588 -13.91 -6.60 -26.49
C LEU A 588 -13.11 -5.48 -27.11
N LEU A 589 -12.11 -5.00 -26.40
CA LEU A 589 -11.20 -3.96 -26.84
C LEU A 589 -10.01 -4.55 -27.57
N SER A 590 -9.43 -3.75 -28.47
CA SER A 590 -8.18 -4.13 -29.11
C SER A 590 -6.98 -3.69 -28.28
N GLY A 591 -6.05 -4.61 -28.05
CA GLY A 591 -4.84 -4.38 -27.28
C GLY A 591 -3.56 -4.29 -28.10
N ARG A 592 -2.75 -3.26 -27.80
CA ARG A 592 -1.43 -2.97 -28.39
C ARG A 592 -0.48 -2.46 -27.30
N PRO A 593 0.17 -3.35 -26.54
CA PRO A 593 1.05 -2.96 -25.43
C PRO A 593 2.29 -2.16 -25.89
N ASP A 594 2.58 -2.16 -27.19
CA ASP A 594 3.63 -1.39 -27.86
C ASP A 594 3.23 0.05 -28.23
N LEU A 595 2.00 0.46 -27.93
CA LEU A 595 1.47 1.80 -28.18
C LEU A 595 1.11 2.51 -26.87
N ASP A 596 1.01 3.84 -26.96
CA ASP A 596 0.48 4.72 -25.91
C ASP A 596 -0.63 5.60 -26.53
N PRO A 597 -1.91 5.44 -26.13
CA PRO A 597 -2.42 4.48 -25.14
C PRO A 597 -2.40 3.02 -25.66
N PRO A 598 -2.34 2.01 -24.77
CA PRO A 598 -2.22 0.61 -25.17
C PRO A 598 -3.55 -0.04 -25.59
N PHE A 599 -4.68 0.67 -25.44
CA PHE A 599 -6.00 0.23 -25.85
C PHE A 599 -6.46 1.03 -27.08
N LEU A 600 -6.97 0.31 -28.07
CA LEU A 600 -7.50 0.82 -29.33
C LEU A 600 -9.03 0.68 -29.36
N PRO A 601 -9.71 1.21 -30.40
CA PRO A 601 -11.18 1.18 -30.45
C PRO A 601 -11.79 -0.20 -30.22
N GLU A 602 -13.00 -0.18 -29.67
CA GLU A 602 -13.86 -1.34 -29.45
C GLU A 602 -13.97 -2.22 -30.70
N MET A 603 -13.69 -3.52 -30.53
CA MET A 603 -13.79 -4.51 -31.61
C MET A 603 -15.20 -5.10 -31.70
N ALA A 604 -15.86 -5.28 -30.56
CA ALA A 604 -17.19 -5.82 -30.46
C ALA A 604 -17.82 -5.56 -29.08
N THR A 605 -19.09 -5.16 -29.07
CA THR A 605 -19.92 -5.05 -27.85
C THR A 605 -21.06 -6.05 -27.86
N THR A 606 -21.44 -6.54 -26.68
CA THR A 606 -22.67 -7.29 -26.46
C THR A 606 -23.29 -6.90 -25.13
N ILE A 607 -24.59 -7.15 -25.01
CA ILE A 607 -25.34 -6.94 -23.79
C ILE A 607 -25.66 -8.30 -23.18
N ALA A 608 -25.37 -8.45 -21.89
CA ALA A 608 -25.86 -9.56 -21.07
C ALA A 608 -26.90 -9.05 -20.08
N GLN A 609 -27.90 -9.87 -19.74
CA GLN A 609 -28.99 -9.44 -18.87
C GLN A 609 -28.51 -9.35 -17.41
N ALA A 610 -29.22 -8.58 -16.58
CA ALA A 610 -29.07 -8.67 -15.13
C ALA A 610 -29.11 -10.15 -14.69
N ARG A 611 -28.13 -10.57 -13.89
CA ARG A 611 -27.86 -11.96 -13.42
C ARG A 611 -27.08 -12.88 -14.36
N ASP A 612 -26.89 -12.52 -15.62
CA ASP A 612 -25.91 -13.24 -16.44
C ASP A 612 -24.50 -12.93 -15.89
N ARG A 613 -23.63 -13.95 -15.87
CA ARG A 613 -22.20 -13.84 -15.49
C ARG A 613 -21.28 -14.25 -16.63
N SER A 614 -21.86 -14.34 -17.82
CA SER A 614 -21.17 -14.70 -19.03
C SER A 614 -21.85 -14.08 -20.23
N ALA A 615 -21.06 -13.59 -21.17
CA ALA A 615 -21.55 -13.13 -22.45
C ALA A 615 -20.75 -13.76 -23.58
N VAL A 616 -21.41 -13.96 -24.71
CA VAL A 616 -20.84 -14.62 -25.88
C VAL A 616 -20.88 -13.66 -27.06
N LYS A 617 -19.72 -13.42 -27.69
CA LYS A 617 -19.63 -12.50 -28.83
C LYS A 617 -18.68 -13.00 -29.91
N ILE A 618 -19.08 -12.76 -31.16
CA ILE A 618 -18.23 -12.99 -32.33
C ILE A 618 -17.55 -11.68 -32.69
N VAL A 619 -16.23 -11.73 -32.84
CA VAL A 619 -15.42 -10.63 -33.37
C VAL A 619 -15.43 -10.71 -34.90
N ASP A 620 -16.25 -9.89 -35.56
CA ASP A 620 -16.33 -9.76 -37.03
C ASP A 620 -15.50 -8.57 -37.56
N TRP A 621 -14.36 -8.31 -36.91
CA TRP A 621 -13.52 -7.14 -37.21
C TRP A 621 -12.56 -7.39 -38.37
N GLN A 622 -12.23 -6.41 -39.21
CA GLN A 622 -11.21 -6.60 -40.24
C GLN A 622 -9.80 -6.53 -39.63
N TRP A 623 -9.04 -7.62 -39.73
CA TRP A 623 -7.68 -7.75 -39.19
C TRP A 623 -6.78 -6.58 -39.65
N SER A 624 -6.36 -5.74 -38.70
CA SER A 624 -5.52 -4.55 -38.93
C SER A 624 -4.17 -4.59 -38.20
N GLY A 625 -3.70 -5.78 -37.80
CA GLY A 625 -2.49 -5.93 -36.98
C GLY A 625 -2.74 -5.77 -35.48
N GLN A 626 -3.94 -6.17 -35.04
CA GLN A 626 -4.28 -6.28 -33.62
C GLN A 626 -3.59 -7.50 -33.02
N GLU A 627 -3.09 -7.34 -31.81
CA GLU A 627 -2.20 -8.32 -31.18
C GLU A 627 -2.86 -9.02 -30.00
N TYR A 628 -3.70 -8.28 -29.28
CA TYR A 628 -4.44 -8.75 -28.14
C TYR A 628 -5.91 -8.36 -28.23
N VAL A 629 -6.75 -9.14 -27.56
CA VAL A 629 -8.14 -8.82 -27.24
C VAL A 629 -8.25 -8.67 -25.73
N VAL A 630 -8.94 -7.64 -25.26
CA VAL A 630 -9.11 -7.34 -23.83
C VAL A 630 -10.60 -7.23 -23.52
N PRO A 631 -11.13 -8.02 -22.58
CA PRO A 631 -12.52 -7.86 -22.17
C PRO A 631 -12.66 -6.67 -21.22
N TRP A 632 -13.75 -5.91 -21.37
CA TRP A 632 -14.20 -4.89 -20.44
C TRP A 632 -15.67 -5.13 -20.16
N VAL A 633 -16.06 -5.16 -18.90
CA VAL A 633 -17.46 -5.35 -18.50
C VAL A 633 -17.88 -4.15 -17.65
N THR A 634 -18.99 -3.52 -18.03
CA THR A 634 -19.60 -2.39 -17.32
C THR A 634 -21.02 -2.74 -16.90
N GLY A 635 -21.36 -2.47 -15.65
CA GLY A 635 -22.70 -2.65 -15.11
C GLY A 635 -23.50 -1.37 -15.30
N VAL A 636 -24.63 -1.48 -16.00
CA VAL A 636 -25.52 -0.36 -16.30
C VAL A 636 -26.77 -0.49 -15.45
N ASP A 637 -27.16 0.60 -14.80
CA ASP A 637 -28.34 0.63 -13.94
C ASP A 637 -29.66 0.73 -14.71
N LEU A 638 -30.78 0.57 -13.98
CA LEU A 638 -32.14 0.69 -14.52
C LEU A 638 -32.48 2.11 -15.02
N ALA A 639 -31.75 3.14 -14.57
CA ALA A 639 -31.88 4.51 -15.04
C ALA A 639 -31.04 4.80 -16.31
N GLY A 640 -30.19 3.86 -16.74
CA GLY A 640 -29.28 3.96 -17.88
C GLY A 640 -27.92 4.61 -17.56
N GLY A 641 -27.55 4.75 -16.28
CA GLY A 641 -26.24 5.21 -15.82
C GLY A 641 -25.21 4.07 -15.70
N GLU A 642 -23.94 4.39 -15.95
CA GLU A 642 -22.82 3.49 -15.68
C GLU A 642 -22.49 3.51 -14.18
N LEU A 643 -22.45 2.35 -13.54
CA LEU A 643 -22.18 2.25 -12.09
C LEU A 643 -20.75 1.80 -11.77
N HIS A 644 -20.29 0.71 -12.41
CA HIS A 644 -18.93 0.20 -12.24
C HIS A 644 -18.50 -0.57 -13.50
N GLY A 645 -17.22 -0.52 -13.86
CA GLY A 645 -16.69 -1.32 -14.96
C GLY A 645 -15.25 -1.77 -14.70
N GLU A 646 -14.93 -2.99 -15.16
CA GLU A 646 -13.64 -3.65 -14.88
C GLU A 646 -13.01 -4.25 -16.14
N LEU A 647 -11.70 -4.03 -16.28
CA LEU A 647 -10.89 -4.58 -17.38
C LEU A 647 -10.32 -5.94 -17.00
N GLY A 648 -10.49 -6.93 -17.87
CA GLY A 648 -9.88 -8.24 -17.68
C GLY A 648 -8.50 -8.40 -18.34
N PRO A 649 -7.82 -9.53 -18.10
CA PRO A 649 -6.51 -9.81 -18.70
C PRO A 649 -6.57 -9.89 -20.23
N ALA A 650 -5.57 -9.29 -20.88
CA ALA A 650 -5.41 -9.30 -22.32
C ALA A 650 -4.97 -10.66 -22.85
N LYS A 651 -5.64 -11.14 -23.90
CA LYS A 651 -5.36 -12.43 -24.52
C LYS A 651 -4.80 -12.25 -25.94
N PRO A 652 -3.71 -12.93 -26.32
CA PRO A 652 -3.19 -12.84 -27.67
C PRO A 652 -4.21 -13.34 -28.71
N LEU A 653 -4.40 -12.58 -29.79
CA LEU A 653 -5.32 -12.94 -30.86
C LEU A 653 -4.58 -13.67 -31.99
N PHE A 654 -5.15 -14.77 -32.47
CA PHE A 654 -4.54 -15.59 -33.52
C PHE A 654 -5.29 -15.49 -34.85
N SER A 655 -4.58 -15.80 -35.95
CA SER A 655 -5.17 -15.91 -37.28
C SER A 655 -6.27 -17.00 -37.33
N PRO A 656 -7.33 -16.85 -38.15
CA PRO A 656 -8.38 -17.88 -38.27
C PRO A 656 -7.85 -19.26 -38.69
N VAL A 657 -6.73 -19.28 -39.42
CA VAL A 657 -6.06 -20.51 -39.89
C VAL A 657 -5.01 -21.04 -38.90
N ALA A 658 -4.83 -20.40 -37.75
CA ALA A 658 -3.90 -20.85 -36.73
C ALA A 658 -4.28 -22.24 -36.21
N ASP A 659 -3.27 -23.06 -35.94
CA ASP A 659 -3.42 -24.42 -35.43
C ASP A 659 -2.61 -24.53 -34.13
N PRO A 660 -3.21 -24.85 -32.97
CA PRO A 660 -2.49 -25.02 -31.70
C PRO A 660 -1.34 -26.01 -31.82
N ALA A 661 -1.49 -27.06 -32.63
CA ALA A 661 -0.46 -28.07 -32.82
C ALA A 661 0.78 -27.54 -33.57
N LYS A 662 0.65 -26.41 -34.26
CA LYS A 662 1.71 -25.72 -35.01
C LYS A 662 2.29 -24.51 -34.26
N GLN A 663 1.80 -24.21 -33.06
CA GLN A 663 2.37 -23.13 -32.24
C GLN A 663 3.78 -23.48 -31.76
N LEU A 664 4.54 -22.43 -31.43
CA LEU A 664 5.90 -22.55 -30.94
C LEU A 664 5.91 -23.27 -29.60
N ARG A 665 6.90 -24.13 -29.42
CA ARG A 665 7.18 -24.79 -28.15
C ARG A 665 8.47 -24.26 -27.60
N LEU A 666 8.48 -23.96 -26.30
CA LEU A 666 9.73 -23.67 -25.61
C LEU A 666 10.53 -24.97 -25.47
N SER A 667 11.79 -24.93 -25.91
CA SER A 667 12.72 -26.04 -25.74
C SER A 667 12.87 -26.35 -24.24
N PRO A 668 12.99 -27.62 -23.82
CA PRO A 668 13.07 -27.98 -22.39
C PRO A 668 14.31 -27.45 -21.69
N GLY A 669 15.27 -26.89 -22.44
CA GLY A 669 16.43 -26.22 -21.90
C GLY A 669 16.69 -24.88 -22.57
N PHE A 670 17.42 -24.05 -21.84
CA PHE A 670 18.01 -22.82 -22.36
C PHE A 670 19.53 -22.92 -22.20
N ARG A 671 20.28 -22.05 -22.88
CA ARG A 671 21.72 -21.95 -22.71
C ARG A 671 22.06 -20.61 -22.09
N TYR A 672 23.08 -20.55 -21.25
CA TYR A 672 23.56 -19.30 -20.73
C TYR A 672 25.08 -19.23 -20.73
N LEU A 673 25.62 -18.03 -20.87
CA LEU A 673 27.05 -17.78 -20.90
C LEU A 673 27.43 -16.94 -19.69
N ARG A 674 28.18 -17.51 -18.74
CA ARG A 674 28.84 -16.75 -17.68
C ARG A 674 30.01 -15.96 -18.27
N GLN A 675 30.29 -14.77 -17.72
CA GLN A 675 31.27 -13.81 -18.22
C GLN A 675 32.66 -14.39 -18.57
N VAL A 676 33.03 -15.51 -17.94
CA VAL A 676 34.24 -16.30 -18.21
C VAL A 676 33.84 -17.77 -18.36
N GLY A 677 33.65 -18.26 -19.58
CA GLY A 677 33.24 -19.66 -19.82
C GLY A 677 32.75 -19.96 -21.24
N GLY A 678 32.37 -21.21 -21.47
CA GLY A 678 31.56 -21.61 -22.63
C GLY A 678 30.07 -21.57 -22.29
N TRP A 679 29.20 -21.88 -23.27
CA TRP A 679 27.77 -22.00 -23.03
C TRP A 679 27.47 -23.17 -22.09
N GLU A 680 26.75 -22.88 -21.01
CA GLU A 680 26.18 -23.85 -20.07
C GLU A 680 24.71 -24.08 -20.42
N ASP A 681 24.19 -25.28 -20.17
CA ASP A 681 22.77 -25.60 -20.39
C ASP A 681 22.01 -25.51 -19.05
N GLY A 682 20.84 -24.90 -19.07
CA GLY A 682 19.91 -24.77 -17.94
C GLY A 682 18.53 -25.35 -18.27
N GLN A 683 17.71 -25.60 -17.24
CA GLN A 683 16.38 -26.18 -17.40
C GLN A 683 15.30 -25.10 -17.41
N VAL A 684 14.29 -25.27 -18.27
CA VAL A 684 13.10 -24.43 -18.28
C VAL A 684 12.09 -24.94 -17.26
N SER A 685 11.52 -24.04 -16.46
CA SER A 685 10.35 -24.36 -15.61
C SER A 685 9.05 -24.09 -16.37
N PHE A 686 8.11 -25.03 -16.26
CA PHE A 686 6.80 -24.93 -16.88
C PHE A 686 5.74 -24.88 -15.78
N GLY A 687 4.76 -23.98 -15.90
CA GLY A 687 3.61 -23.93 -14.98
C GLY A 687 3.67 -22.90 -13.84
N GLY A 688 4.21 -21.70 -14.10
CA GLY A 688 3.89 -20.50 -13.31
C GLY A 688 4.77 -20.23 -12.09
N GLU A 689 5.31 -21.25 -11.41
CA GLU A 689 6.23 -20.98 -10.30
C GLU A 689 7.63 -20.59 -10.79
N ARG A 690 8.07 -19.44 -10.28
CA ARG A 690 9.39 -18.88 -10.49
C ARG A 690 10.44 -19.86 -9.93
N PRO A 691 11.39 -20.34 -10.75
CA PRO A 691 12.52 -21.10 -10.23
C PRO A 691 13.25 -20.30 -9.16
N ALA A 692 13.79 -21.01 -8.18
CA ALA A 692 14.72 -20.46 -7.20
C ALA A 692 15.91 -19.77 -7.88
N ASP A 693 16.81 -19.27 -7.07
CA ASP A 693 17.80 -18.28 -7.49
C ASP A 693 18.77 -18.71 -8.58
N GLY A 694 19.34 -17.70 -9.24
CA GLY A 694 20.23 -17.89 -10.39
C GLY A 694 19.57 -17.65 -11.75
N THR A 695 20.28 -18.05 -12.80
CA THR A 695 19.81 -17.87 -14.19
C THR A 695 18.67 -18.83 -14.47
N ALA A 696 17.53 -18.32 -14.96
CA ALA A 696 16.33 -19.12 -15.15
C ALA A 696 15.51 -18.66 -16.36
N VAL A 697 14.71 -19.58 -16.92
CA VAL A 697 13.68 -19.32 -17.92
C VAL A 697 12.43 -20.11 -17.51
N TRP A 698 11.27 -19.47 -17.49
CA TRP A 698 10.02 -20.14 -17.15
C TRP A 698 8.83 -19.61 -17.92
N THR A 699 7.80 -20.45 -18.09
CA THR A 699 6.52 -20.01 -18.64
C THR A 699 5.67 -19.39 -17.55
N VAL A 700 5.05 -18.25 -17.85
CA VAL A 700 4.13 -17.54 -16.96
C VAL A 700 2.70 -17.77 -17.44
N GLY A 701 1.75 -17.96 -16.52
CA GLY A 701 0.33 -18.03 -16.85
C GLY A 701 -0.21 -16.61 -17.07
N GLU A 702 -0.91 -16.11 -16.07
CA GLU A 702 -1.29 -14.70 -15.99
C GLU A 702 -0.12 -13.84 -15.46
N ALA A 703 0.06 -12.65 -16.02
CA ALA A 703 1.21 -11.81 -15.70
C ALA A 703 0.92 -10.32 -15.90
N LEU A 704 1.23 -9.50 -14.91
CA LEU A 704 1.23 -8.04 -15.04
C LEU A 704 2.52 -7.57 -15.72
N GLY A 705 2.40 -6.81 -16.80
CA GLY A 705 3.52 -6.14 -17.44
C GLY A 705 3.84 -4.77 -16.84
N HIS A 706 5.07 -4.31 -17.01
CA HIS A 706 5.56 -2.99 -16.55
C HIS A 706 4.80 -1.76 -17.06
N ASN A 707 3.99 -1.92 -18.09
CA ASN A 707 3.13 -0.87 -18.62
C ASN A 707 1.72 -0.91 -18.00
N GLY A 708 1.52 -1.66 -16.92
CA GLY A 708 0.22 -1.86 -16.27
C GLY A 708 -0.73 -2.79 -17.01
N TYR A 709 -0.26 -3.47 -18.08
CA TYR A 709 -1.08 -4.35 -18.90
C TYR A 709 -1.10 -5.75 -18.30
N LEU A 710 -2.27 -6.23 -17.88
CA LEU A 710 -2.44 -7.60 -17.39
C LEU A 710 -2.60 -8.56 -18.58
N PHE A 711 -1.79 -9.60 -18.66
CA PHE A 711 -1.83 -10.60 -19.72
C PHE A 711 -2.40 -11.92 -19.19
N ALA A 712 -3.38 -12.48 -19.88
CA ALA A 712 -3.94 -13.80 -19.60
C ALA A 712 -2.94 -14.93 -19.89
N ASP A 713 -3.31 -16.17 -19.55
CA ASP A 713 -2.66 -17.36 -20.12
C ASP A 713 -2.68 -17.26 -21.65
N ALA A 714 -1.48 -17.22 -22.23
CA ALA A 714 -1.28 -17.04 -23.65
C ALA A 714 -1.67 -18.27 -24.48
N SER A 715 -2.05 -19.40 -23.88
CA SER A 715 -2.40 -20.64 -24.57
C SER A 715 -3.36 -20.39 -25.76
N PRO A 716 -3.00 -20.81 -26.99
CA PRO A 716 -1.93 -21.75 -27.34
C PRO A 716 -0.52 -21.14 -27.59
N GLY A 717 -0.32 -19.85 -27.33
CA GLY A 717 0.98 -19.16 -27.27
C GLY A 717 1.67 -19.29 -25.90
N LEU A 718 2.65 -18.42 -25.63
CA LEU A 718 3.45 -18.46 -24.40
C LEU A 718 3.70 -17.05 -23.84
N ASN A 719 3.60 -16.90 -22.52
CA ASN A 719 4.30 -15.84 -21.80
C ASN A 719 5.56 -16.46 -21.18
N ILE A 720 6.71 -15.82 -21.31
CA ILE A 720 8.01 -16.36 -20.89
C ILE A 720 8.76 -15.30 -20.11
N ALA A 721 9.14 -15.61 -18.88
CA ALA A 721 10.04 -14.77 -18.11
C ALA A 721 11.46 -15.34 -18.09
N VAL A 722 12.44 -14.43 -18.03
CA VAL A 722 13.85 -14.75 -18.14
C VAL A 722 14.61 -13.98 -17.07
N ARG A 723 15.38 -14.70 -16.25
CA ARG A 723 16.28 -14.09 -15.26
C ARG A 723 17.73 -14.24 -15.71
N PRO A 724 18.33 -13.20 -16.31
CA PRO A 724 19.78 -13.15 -16.51
C PRO A 724 20.48 -12.69 -15.22
N LEU A 725 21.67 -13.21 -14.94
CA LEU A 725 22.58 -12.56 -13.97
C LEU A 725 23.27 -11.37 -14.64
N GLU A 726 23.81 -10.44 -13.84
CA GLU A 726 24.32 -9.10 -14.22
C GLU A 726 25.18 -9.06 -15.51
N VAL A 727 25.83 -10.17 -15.84
CA VAL A 727 26.80 -10.31 -16.93
C VAL A 727 26.49 -11.47 -17.89
N ASN A 728 25.38 -12.18 -17.68
CA ASN A 728 25.03 -13.37 -18.44
C ASN A 728 24.33 -13.02 -19.76
N LEU A 729 24.60 -13.82 -20.78
CA LEU A 729 23.74 -13.92 -21.95
C LEU A 729 22.88 -15.15 -21.77
N VAL A 730 21.55 -14.98 -21.84
CA VAL A 730 20.60 -16.10 -21.81
C VAL A 730 20.08 -16.31 -23.21
N GLN A 731 20.28 -17.51 -23.74
CA GLN A 731 19.75 -17.96 -25.02
C GLN A 731 18.65 -19.00 -24.78
N LEU A 732 17.41 -18.65 -25.08
CA LEU A 732 16.32 -19.61 -25.14
C LEU A 732 15.98 -19.95 -26.59
N LYS A 733 15.39 -21.12 -26.78
CA LYS A 733 15.05 -21.66 -28.10
C LYS A 733 13.58 -22.03 -28.15
N LEU A 734 12.89 -21.49 -29.14
CA LEU A 734 11.53 -21.89 -29.50
C LEU A 734 11.58 -22.77 -30.75
N GLU A 735 10.74 -23.79 -30.79
CA GLU A 735 10.75 -24.80 -31.84
C GLU A 735 9.35 -25.08 -32.36
N GLN A 736 9.25 -25.22 -33.68
CA GLN A 736 8.12 -25.87 -34.33
C GLN A 736 8.65 -27.04 -35.16
N PRO A 737 8.43 -28.29 -34.73
CA PRO A 737 9.04 -29.48 -35.34
C PRO A 737 8.66 -29.73 -36.82
N ARG A 738 7.55 -29.14 -37.27
CA ARG A 738 6.95 -29.35 -38.60
C ARG A 738 6.40 -28.04 -39.13
N PHE A 739 7.23 -27.33 -39.87
CA PHE A 739 6.91 -26.04 -40.50
C PHE A 739 6.89 -26.15 -42.03
N GLN A 740 5.80 -25.65 -42.61
CA GLN A 740 5.62 -25.48 -44.03
C GLN A 740 4.67 -24.30 -44.26
N GLY A 741 4.97 -23.47 -45.26
CA GLY A 741 4.17 -22.30 -45.62
C GLY A 741 4.78 -20.98 -45.13
N VAL A 742 3.91 -20.00 -44.92
CA VAL A 742 4.25 -18.66 -44.43
C VAL A 742 3.65 -18.51 -43.04
N ALA A 743 4.45 -18.02 -42.09
CA ALA A 743 3.96 -17.60 -40.79
C ALA A 743 4.71 -16.35 -40.32
N THR A 744 4.11 -15.58 -39.43
CA THR A 744 4.76 -14.44 -38.78
C THR A 744 4.94 -14.72 -37.29
N PHE A 745 6.17 -14.61 -36.81
CA PHE A 745 6.50 -14.65 -35.38
C PHE A 745 6.17 -13.31 -34.74
N HIS A 746 5.48 -13.34 -33.60
CA HIS A 746 5.15 -12.16 -32.78
C HIS A 746 5.57 -12.39 -31.32
N ALA A 747 6.13 -11.35 -30.70
CA ALA A 747 6.40 -11.30 -29.25
C ALA A 747 6.57 -9.84 -28.77
N ASP A 748 6.05 -9.53 -27.59
CA ASP A 748 6.21 -8.23 -26.94
C ASP A 748 7.19 -8.34 -25.76
N PHE A 749 8.15 -7.42 -25.71
CA PHE A 749 9.24 -7.43 -24.75
C PHE A 749 9.07 -6.34 -23.71
N GLY A 750 9.18 -6.73 -22.44
CA GLY A 750 9.06 -5.85 -21.29
C GLY A 750 9.63 -6.48 -20.01
N PHE A 751 9.17 -6.00 -18.86
CA PHE A 751 9.41 -6.60 -17.55
C PHE A 751 8.10 -7.13 -16.96
N LEU A 752 8.20 -8.17 -16.12
CA LEU A 752 7.14 -8.53 -15.18
C LEU A 752 7.06 -7.48 -14.08
N GLY A 753 5.85 -7.06 -13.71
CA GLY A 753 5.60 -6.06 -12.68
C GLY A 753 6.16 -4.67 -13.01
N MET A 754 6.10 -3.76 -12.04
CA MET A 754 6.59 -2.39 -12.22
C MET A 754 8.13 -2.36 -12.28
N PRO A 755 8.73 -1.64 -13.23
CA PRO A 755 10.18 -1.63 -13.37
C PRO A 755 10.82 -0.80 -12.24
N LEU A 756 11.96 -1.23 -11.71
CA LEU A 756 12.76 -0.42 -10.79
C LEU A 756 13.61 0.62 -11.54
N ALA A 757 14.05 1.66 -10.83
CA ALA A 757 15.00 2.60 -11.39
C ALA A 757 16.30 1.85 -11.77
N ALA A 758 16.69 1.89 -13.06
CA ALA A 758 17.87 1.26 -13.68
C ALA A 758 17.70 -0.07 -14.44
N SER A 759 16.48 -0.56 -14.69
CA SER A 759 16.24 -1.78 -15.49
C SER A 759 16.39 -1.59 -16.99
N SER A 760 17.38 -2.21 -17.66
CA SER A 760 17.40 -2.26 -19.14
C SER A 760 17.97 -3.57 -19.67
N PHE A 761 17.47 -4.04 -20.80
CA PHE A 761 17.99 -5.24 -21.45
C PHE A 761 18.00 -5.15 -22.97
N ASP A 762 18.97 -5.82 -23.58
CA ASP A 762 19.07 -6.02 -25.00
C ASP A 762 18.55 -7.40 -25.37
N VAL A 763 17.81 -7.45 -26.48
CA VAL A 763 17.30 -8.68 -27.07
C VAL A 763 17.81 -8.84 -28.49
N ALA A 764 18.22 -10.06 -28.83
CA ALA A 764 18.59 -10.49 -30.16
C ALA A 764 17.73 -11.69 -30.58
N VAL A 765 16.88 -11.52 -31.61
CA VAL A 765 16.01 -12.58 -32.14
C VAL A 765 16.52 -13.07 -33.50
N THR A 766 16.69 -14.38 -33.63
CA THR A 766 17.07 -15.03 -34.90
C THR A 766 16.12 -16.18 -35.23
N CYS A 767 15.66 -16.25 -36.48
CA CYS A 767 14.85 -17.36 -36.97
C CYS A 767 15.64 -18.18 -38.00
N GLY A 768 15.54 -19.50 -37.92
CA GLY A 768 16.19 -20.42 -38.84
C GLY A 768 15.32 -21.61 -39.21
N LEU A 769 15.38 -22.02 -40.47
CA LEU A 769 14.75 -23.23 -41.00
C LEU A 769 15.80 -24.32 -41.12
N TYR A 770 15.54 -25.45 -40.48
CA TYR A 770 16.44 -26.60 -40.43
C TYR A 770 15.77 -27.78 -41.15
N ARG A 771 16.50 -28.46 -42.03
CA ARG A 771 15.95 -29.61 -42.75
C ARG A 771 15.71 -30.75 -41.76
N ARG A 772 14.53 -31.37 -41.80
CA ARG A 772 14.17 -32.43 -40.84
C ARG A 772 14.97 -33.73 -41.05
N ASP A 773 15.45 -33.98 -42.27
CA ASP A 773 16.14 -35.21 -42.65
C ASP A 773 17.57 -35.29 -42.08
N ASN A 774 18.27 -34.16 -41.97
CA ASN A 774 19.68 -34.11 -41.57
C ASN A 774 19.99 -33.01 -40.53
N GLY A 775 19.03 -32.18 -40.15
CA GLY A 775 19.20 -31.10 -39.19
C GLY A 775 20.04 -29.92 -39.68
N ALA A 776 20.38 -29.85 -40.97
CA ALA A 776 21.18 -28.75 -41.52
C ALA A 776 20.34 -27.47 -41.65
N LEU A 777 20.95 -26.32 -41.29
CA LEU A 777 20.36 -25.00 -41.51
C LEU A 777 20.19 -24.76 -43.02
N ALA A 778 18.95 -24.65 -43.48
CA ALA A 778 18.61 -24.36 -44.88
C ALA A 778 18.50 -22.86 -45.15
N LYS A 779 17.94 -22.11 -44.19
CA LYS A 779 17.73 -20.66 -44.31
C LYS A 779 17.79 -20.01 -42.93
N SER A 780 18.42 -18.85 -42.84
CA SER A 780 18.38 -17.96 -41.67
C SER A 780 17.78 -16.62 -42.08
N TYR A 781 17.00 -16.03 -41.19
CA TYR A 781 16.40 -14.71 -41.34
C TYR A 781 17.23 -13.67 -40.58
N PRO A 782 17.15 -12.37 -40.96
CA PRO A 782 17.93 -11.32 -40.31
C PRO A 782 17.78 -11.31 -38.79
N LEU A 783 18.88 -11.04 -38.11
CA LEU A 783 18.89 -10.78 -36.68
C LEU A 783 18.14 -9.47 -36.41
N GLN A 784 17.14 -9.51 -35.52
CA GLN A 784 16.53 -8.31 -34.96
C GLN A 784 17.15 -8.04 -33.60
N ALA A 785 17.75 -6.86 -33.43
CA ALA A 785 18.33 -6.42 -32.17
C ALA A 785 17.50 -5.26 -31.62
N ILE A 786 17.04 -5.38 -30.38
CA ILE A 786 16.15 -4.42 -29.72
C ILE A 786 16.73 -4.10 -28.36
N ASN A 787 16.75 -2.82 -28.03
CA ASN A 787 17.01 -2.34 -26.69
C ASN A 787 15.68 -2.01 -26.02
N VAL A 788 15.45 -2.60 -24.84
CA VAL A 788 14.35 -2.24 -23.95
C VAL A 788 14.94 -1.29 -22.90
N PRO A 789 14.63 0.02 -23.01
CA PRO A 789 15.34 1.06 -22.26
C PRO A 789 14.98 1.07 -20.77
N ASN A 790 15.80 1.81 -20.02
CA ASN A 790 15.54 2.12 -18.61
C ASN A 790 14.27 2.93 -18.44
N LEU A 791 13.38 2.45 -17.59
CA LEU A 791 12.08 3.05 -17.30
C LEU A 791 12.24 3.89 -16.03
N LEU A 792 12.43 5.20 -16.20
CA LEU A 792 12.57 6.13 -15.08
C LEU A 792 11.20 6.71 -14.72
N GLY A 793 10.80 6.54 -13.45
CA GLY A 793 9.76 7.37 -12.83
C GLY A 793 8.34 6.80 -12.79
N ASN A 794 8.15 5.49 -12.59
CA ASN A 794 6.83 4.82 -12.40
C ASN A 794 5.79 5.04 -13.51
N GLN A 795 6.11 5.76 -14.58
CA GLN A 795 5.22 5.99 -15.71
C GLN A 795 5.20 4.74 -16.60
N PRO A 796 4.00 4.21 -16.93
CA PRO A 796 3.87 3.14 -17.92
C PRO A 796 4.52 3.54 -19.24
N THR A 797 5.43 2.72 -19.75
CA THR A 797 6.01 2.93 -21.09
C THR A 797 5.61 1.83 -22.03
N PRO A 798 5.45 2.10 -23.33
CA PRO A 798 5.16 1.06 -24.31
C PRO A 798 6.22 -0.05 -24.36
N MET A 799 5.74 -1.29 -24.43
CA MET A 799 6.57 -2.47 -24.67
C MET A 799 7.23 -2.42 -26.06
N LYS A 800 8.24 -3.27 -26.28
CA LYS A 800 8.86 -3.41 -27.61
C LYS A 800 8.29 -4.62 -28.34
N HIS A 801 7.65 -4.38 -29.48
CA HIS A 801 7.13 -5.44 -30.33
C HIS A 801 8.17 -5.97 -31.32
N VAL A 802 8.23 -7.31 -31.49
CA VAL A 802 8.96 -7.99 -32.58
C VAL A 802 7.99 -8.70 -33.49
N SER A 803 8.13 -8.44 -34.79
CA SER A 803 7.48 -9.21 -35.85
C SER A 803 8.49 -9.70 -36.88
N GLN A 804 8.45 -11.00 -37.21
CA GLN A 804 9.30 -11.58 -38.26
C GLN A 804 8.53 -12.59 -39.11
N THR A 805 8.30 -12.26 -40.38
CA THR A 805 7.71 -13.17 -41.36
C THR A 805 8.75 -14.19 -41.84
N ILE A 806 8.32 -15.45 -41.89
CA ILE A 806 9.12 -16.63 -42.24
C ILE A 806 8.37 -17.38 -43.34
N ASN A 807 9.06 -17.70 -44.43
CA ASN A 807 8.51 -18.45 -45.57
C ASN A 807 9.34 -19.71 -45.83
N SER A 808 8.75 -20.90 -45.67
CA SER A 808 9.46 -22.15 -45.91
C SER A 808 9.95 -22.29 -47.36
N LEU A 809 9.28 -21.64 -48.32
CA LEU A 809 9.67 -21.66 -49.74
C LEU A 809 11.02 -20.99 -49.99
N ASP A 810 11.48 -20.11 -49.10
CA ASP A 810 12.80 -19.48 -49.17
C ASP A 810 13.94 -20.50 -48.97
N ALA A 811 13.63 -21.67 -48.39
CA ALA A 811 14.55 -22.78 -48.17
C ALA A 811 14.36 -23.92 -49.18
N GLY A 812 13.23 -23.98 -49.89
CA GLY A 812 12.83 -25.04 -50.82
C GLY A 812 11.48 -25.70 -50.48
N PRO A 813 11.01 -26.69 -51.26
CA PRO A 813 9.66 -27.27 -51.12
C PRO A 813 9.51 -28.30 -49.97
N ASP A 814 10.59 -28.62 -49.27
CA ASP A 814 10.60 -29.62 -48.19
C ASP A 814 9.83 -29.15 -46.93
N GLU A 815 9.65 -30.06 -45.97
CA GLU A 815 9.18 -29.73 -44.62
C GLU A 815 10.38 -29.44 -43.70
N TYR A 816 10.29 -28.38 -42.90
CA TYR A 816 11.39 -27.91 -42.05
C TYR A 816 11.03 -27.98 -40.56
N GLU A 817 12.07 -27.91 -39.72
CA GLU A 817 11.95 -27.51 -38.32
C GLU A 817 12.25 -26.01 -38.25
N LEU A 818 11.31 -25.21 -37.75
CA LEU A 818 11.55 -23.80 -37.44
C LEU A 818 12.14 -23.71 -36.03
N ARG A 819 13.30 -23.06 -35.91
CA ARG A 819 13.95 -22.74 -34.63
C ARG A 819 14.09 -21.23 -34.52
N ILE A 820 13.63 -20.67 -33.41
CA ILE A 820 13.80 -19.26 -33.06
C ILE A 820 14.71 -19.21 -31.84
N ALA A 821 15.86 -18.56 -31.97
CA ALA A 821 16.74 -18.31 -30.84
C ALA A 821 16.59 -16.86 -30.39
N ILE A 822 16.32 -16.68 -29.11
CA ILE A 822 16.18 -15.38 -28.45
C ILE A 822 17.33 -15.28 -27.45
N ILE A 823 18.16 -14.26 -27.62
CA ILE A 823 19.31 -13.98 -26.78
C ILE A 823 19.01 -12.71 -26.00
N ILE A 824 18.99 -12.78 -24.68
CA ILE A 824 18.76 -11.66 -23.78
C ILE A 824 20.06 -11.35 -23.05
N LYS A 825 20.40 -10.07 -22.97
CA LYS A 825 21.57 -9.54 -22.26
C LYS A 825 21.16 -8.33 -21.43
N GLY A 826 21.54 -8.30 -20.16
CA GLY A 826 21.11 -7.25 -19.21
C GLY A 826 19.74 -7.56 -18.60
N GLY A 827 19.23 -6.64 -17.79
CA GLY A 827 18.10 -6.82 -16.86
C GLY A 827 18.49 -6.30 -15.47
N VAL A 828 17.53 -6.10 -14.56
CA VAL A 828 17.87 -5.88 -13.13
C VAL A 828 18.31 -7.21 -12.54
N GLU A 829 19.19 -7.15 -11.54
CA GLU A 829 19.44 -8.25 -10.62
C GLU A 829 18.19 -8.59 -9.80
N ASP A 830 17.18 -7.71 -9.78
CA ASP A 830 15.96 -7.86 -9.01
C ASP A 830 15.19 -9.11 -9.47
N PRO A 831 15.13 -10.14 -8.61
CA PRO A 831 14.42 -11.35 -8.90
C PRO A 831 12.90 -11.11 -9.15
N THR A 832 12.34 -10.02 -8.63
CA THR A 832 10.89 -9.73 -8.64
C THR A 832 10.41 -9.05 -9.94
N HIS A 833 11.31 -8.42 -10.71
CA HIS A 833 10.96 -7.70 -11.96
C HIS A 833 11.81 -8.13 -13.19
N PRO A 834 11.85 -9.42 -13.53
CA PRO A 834 12.70 -9.94 -14.61
C PRO A 834 12.22 -9.50 -16.01
N PRO A 835 13.13 -9.48 -17.01
CA PRO A 835 12.75 -9.44 -18.42
C PRO A 835 11.74 -10.51 -18.80
N ALA A 836 10.78 -10.16 -19.64
CA ALA A 836 9.71 -11.03 -20.07
C ALA A 836 9.33 -10.84 -21.55
N LEU A 837 8.82 -11.92 -22.12
CA LEU A 837 8.20 -12.00 -23.43
C LEU A 837 6.72 -12.33 -23.24
N PHE A 838 5.85 -11.48 -23.76
CA PHE A 838 4.41 -11.67 -23.67
C PHE A 838 3.85 -12.11 -25.02
N GLY A 839 2.84 -12.98 -24.98
CA GLY A 839 2.06 -13.40 -26.14
C GLY A 839 2.86 -14.01 -27.30
N VAL A 840 3.93 -14.75 -27.02
CA VAL A 840 4.78 -15.41 -28.03
C VAL A 840 3.95 -16.35 -28.90
N ARG A 841 3.89 -16.10 -30.21
CA ARG A 841 2.99 -16.82 -31.14
C ARG A 841 3.45 -16.86 -32.60
N LEU A 842 2.88 -17.79 -33.38
CA LEU A 842 2.91 -17.81 -34.84
C LEU A 842 1.52 -17.51 -35.42
N GLN A 843 1.48 -16.56 -36.36
CA GLN A 843 0.28 -16.18 -37.11
C GLN A 843 0.35 -16.55 -38.59
#